data_AF-U6LIT5-F1
#
_entry.id   AF-U6LIT5-F1
#
_cell.length_a   1.000
_cell.length_b   1.000
_cell.length_c   1.000
_cell.angle_alpha   90.00
_cell.angle_beta   90.00
_cell.angle_gamma   90.00
#
_symmetry.space_group_name_H-M   'P 1'
#
loop_
_entity.id
_entity.type
_entity.pdbx_description
1 polymer ?
#
loop_
_entity_poly.entity_id
_entity_poly.type
_entity_poly.pdbx_seq_one_letter_code
_entity_poly.pdbx_strand_id
1 'polypeptide(L)'
;MWRPSGLSTVFLAACLGMALLSTTTANAEFDFPAANLRSIQRHLVRMGEFFPVNRLVGMVAAVVVTFTEAGFGQHYLLFFATATPAVGLGLYIAQSVNMTEMPQLVALFHSFVGLAAVMVGFANFHSPAGVERASSLLRLLEVYLGVFVAAITFTGSVVAAAKLHGSMESRSLRVPGRHALNSATVAAIGVLGALFCVSSGHLTRMLCLYVNAGLSMWLGFHLVAAIGGADMPVVISLLNSYSGVALAASLWNVVLGGFEEAEEAGAAAPQGAVQQTNADEVADELLAARKVLIVPGYGMAVARCQSELADIAKNLMNCGISVDFGIHPVAGRMPGHMNVLLAEADVPYKIVKEMSEVNPEMSSYDVVLVVGANDTVNPAALEPGTKISGMPVIEAWKARRVFVLKRSMAAGYASIENPLFHLENTRMLFGNAKNTTSAVFARVNAKAEQMPPSAARDDLEAGLLEFDREERVDPSSWPYPRLAVGILKDSNGGSVMVPIAPKFVPRLRKMAFRVLIQSGAGADAGFSDEEYRRAGAEIVPSADAVINGAEVLLRVSPPSPDMVSRMPRDKVLISYLFPSVNTQALDMLARQGVTALAVDEVPRVTRAQKLDVKSAMQGLQGYRAVIEAFNALPKLSKASISAAGRVEAAKVFVIGAGVAGLQAISTAHGLGAQVFGHDVRSATREEVESCGGKFIGLRGGEEAEVLGGYAREMGDAYQRAQRELIANTIKHCDVVICTAAIHGKPSPKLISRDMLRSMKPGSVVVDLATEFGDTRAGWGGNVEVSPKDSQVVVDGITVIGRTRIETRMPVQASELFSMNICNLLEDLGGGSNFRVNMDDEVIRGLVAVYQGRNVWQPSPPTPVSRTPPRMAMPPPAPSAAPEKAGGAFAQALASDAFFAMCLVVAAAVVGLLGIVLDPMELKHLTLLALSLIVGYYW
;
A
#
# COMPACT_ATOMS: atom_id res chain seq x y z
N MET A 1 -26.84 22.64 -44.80
CA MET A 1 -26.85 23.48 -43.59
C MET A 1 -26.67 22.55 -42.39
N TRP A 2 -25.41 22.27 -42.09
CA TRP A 2 -24.96 21.34 -41.04
C TRP A 2 -25.00 22.02 -39.67
N ARG A 3 -25.61 21.38 -38.67
CA ARG A 3 -25.30 21.58 -37.25
C ARG A 3 -25.12 20.18 -36.64
N PRO A 4 -23.91 19.76 -36.26
CA PRO A 4 -23.71 18.51 -35.56
C PRO A 4 -24.02 18.69 -34.07
N SER A 5 -24.75 17.72 -33.52
CA SER A 5 -25.03 17.51 -32.11
C SER A 5 -23.75 17.15 -31.33
N GLY A 6 -22.90 18.14 -31.06
CA GLY A 6 -21.64 17.96 -30.31
C GLY A 6 -21.80 17.68 -28.82
N LEU A 7 -22.98 17.94 -28.23
CA LEU A 7 -23.21 17.70 -26.80
C LEU A 7 -23.26 16.21 -26.42
N SER A 8 -23.71 15.32 -27.32
CA SER A 8 -23.83 13.89 -27.00
C SER A 8 -22.49 13.16 -26.94
N THR A 9 -21.50 13.60 -27.71
CA THR A 9 -20.13 13.05 -27.72
C THR A 9 -19.30 13.58 -26.55
N VAL A 10 -19.50 14.85 -26.15
CA VAL A 10 -18.91 15.43 -24.94
C VAL A 10 -19.51 14.81 -23.68
N PHE A 11 -20.82 14.53 -23.68
CA PHE A 11 -21.51 13.78 -22.62
C PHE A 11 -20.95 12.36 -22.45
N LEU A 12 -20.80 11.61 -23.54
CA LEU A 12 -20.21 10.27 -23.50
C LEU A 12 -18.77 10.31 -23.00
N ALA A 13 -17.96 11.27 -23.47
CA ALA A 13 -16.56 11.42 -23.06
C ALA A 13 -16.39 11.87 -21.59
N ALA A 14 -17.31 12.69 -21.06
CA ALA A 14 -17.32 13.11 -19.67
C ALA A 14 -17.74 11.97 -18.73
N CYS A 15 -18.75 11.19 -19.10
CA CYS A 15 -19.15 9.98 -18.37
C CYS A 15 -18.06 8.89 -18.45
N LEU A 16 -17.42 8.70 -19.61
CA LEU A 16 -16.30 7.77 -19.79
C LEU A 16 -15.08 8.21 -18.96
N GLY A 17 -14.75 9.51 -18.97
CA GLY A 17 -13.66 10.08 -18.19
C GLY A 17 -13.87 9.96 -16.70
N MET A 18 -15.10 10.18 -16.21
CA MET A 18 -15.42 10.08 -14.78
C MET A 18 -15.60 8.63 -14.30
N ALA A 19 -16.12 7.72 -15.14
CA ALA A 19 -16.13 6.29 -14.86
C ALA A 19 -14.71 5.72 -14.84
N LEU A 20 -13.85 6.11 -15.79
CA LEU A 20 -12.43 5.74 -15.82
C LEU A 20 -11.65 6.27 -14.60
N LEU A 21 -11.94 7.49 -14.15
CA LEU A 21 -11.40 8.07 -12.91
C LEU A 21 -11.86 7.35 -11.63
N SER A 22 -13.00 6.65 -11.68
CA SER A 22 -13.48 5.83 -10.56
C SER A 22 -12.94 4.38 -10.58
N THR A 23 -12.57 3.85 -11.75
CA THR A 23 -12.06 2.48 -11.93
C THR A 23 -10.55 2.34 -11.83
N THR A 24 -9.77 3.42 -12.00
CA THR A 24 -8.29 3.37 -11.91
C THR A 24 -7.75 3.06 -10.52
N THR A 25 -8.61 2.92 -9.51
CA THR A 25 -8.22 2.57 -8.14
C THR A 25 -8.84 1.27 -7.63
N ALA A 26 -9.71 0.60 -8.39
CA ALA A 26 -10.36 -0.65 -7.99
C ALA A 26 -9.64 -1.93 -8.49
N ASN A 27 -8.78 -1.83 -9.51
CA ASN A 27 -8.09 -2.99 -10.10
C ASN A 27 -6.59 -3.04 -9.76
N ALA A 28 -6.29 -3.29 -8.49
CA ALA A 28 -4.96 -3.74 -8.07
C ALA A 28 -5.02 -5.15 -7.44
N GLU A 29 -5.86 -6.03 -8.01
CA GLU A 29 -5.77 -7.48 -7.81
C GLU A 29 -5.46 -8.15 -9.15
N PHE A 30 -4.22 -7.97 -9.60
CA PHE A 30 -3.56 -8.94 -10.46
C PHE A 30 -2.32 -9.39 -9.69
N ASP A 31 -2.06 -10.69 -9.69
CA ASP A 31 -1.01 -11.38 -8.94
C ASP A 31 0.35 -10.66 -9.05
N PHE A 32 0.76 -10.00 -7.97
CA PHE A 32 2.10 -9.42 -7.82
C PHE A 32 2.80 -10.09 -6.62
N PRO A 33 4.11 -10.39 -6.73
CA PRO A 33 4.86 -11.03 -5.66
C PRO A 33 4.79 -10.22 -4.35
N ALA A 34 4.69 -10.94 -3.23
CA ALA A 34 4.32 -10.51 -1.88
C ALA A 34 5.14 -9.36 -1.20
N ALA A 35 6.02 -8.65 -1.90
CA ALA A 35 6.88 -7.61 -1.33
C ALA A 35 6.31 -6.18 -1.42
N ASN A 36 5.35 -5.88 -2.33
CA ASN A 36 4.90 -4.51 -2.60
C ASN A 36 3.50 -4.12 -2.06
N LEU A 37 2.74 -5.06 -1.49
CA LEU A 37 1.38 -4.82 -0.99
C LEU A 37 1.34 -3.77 0.15
N ARG A 38 2.36 -3.73 1.02
CA ARG A 38 2.43 -2.78 2.15
C ARG A 38 2.70 -1.32 1.73
N SER A 39 3.19 -1.08 0.52
CA SER A 39 3.43 0.28 -0.02
C SER A 39 2.16 0.84 -0.68
N ILE A 40 1.44 -0.03 -1.39
CA ILE A 40 0.22 0.31 -2.13
C ILE A 40 -0.98 0.39 -1.17
N GLN A 41 -1.11 -0.49 -0.17
CA GLN A 41 -2.12 -0.33 0.89
C GLN A 41 -1.99 1.00 1.64
N ARG A 42 -0.76 1.46 1.92
CA ARG A 42 -0.52 2.79 2.54
C ARG A 42 -0.90 3.96 1.63
N HIS A 43 -0.80 3.79 0.30
CA HIS A 43 -1.30 4.78 -0.67
C HIS A 43 -2.83 4.75 -0.79
N LEU A 44 -3.45 3.56 -0.77
CA LEU A 44 -4.90 3.39 -0.83
C LEU A 44 -5.61 3.94 0.43
N VAL A 45 -5.01 3.80 1.61
CA VAL A 45 -5.51 4.41 2.86
C VAL A 45 -5.49 5.94 2.81
N ARG A 46 -4.45 6.56 2.19
CA ARG A 46 -4.41 8.02 1.95
C ARG A 46 -5.39 8.48 0.88
N MET A 47 -5.69 7.65 -0.11
CA MET A 47 -6.76 7.94 -1.09
C MET A 47 -8.17 7.79 -0.49
N GLY A 48 -8.32 7.09 0.63
CA GLY A 48 -9.58 6.96 1.39
C GLY A 48 -10.23 8.30 1.78
N GLU A 49 -9.44 9.35 1.95
CA GLU A 49 -9.94 10.73 2.18
C GLU A 49 -10.44 11.42 0.89
N PHE A 50 -9.99 10.98 -0.29
CA PHE A 50 -10.36 11.50 -1.62
C PHE A 50 -11.57 10.79 -2.24
N PHE A 51 -11.79 9.51 -1.91
CA PHE A 51 -12.88 8.69 -2.44
C PHE A 51 -14.29 9.25 -2.22
N PRO A 52 -14.68 9.75 -1.02
CA PRO A 52 -16.04 10.25 -0.81
C PRO A 52 -16.32 11.54 -1.61
N VAL A 53 -15.31 12.41 -1.76
CA VAL A 53 -15.43 13.67 -2.49
C VAL A 53 -15.61 13.42 -3.98
N ASN A 54 -14.84 12.52 -4.60
CA ASN A 54 -14.93 12.24 -6.02
C ASN A 54 -16.26 11.54 -6.41
N ARG A 55 -16.79 10.66 -5.55
CA ARG A 55 -18.11 10.01 -5.76
C ARG A 55 -19.25 11.01 -5.65
N LEU A 56 -19.20 11.89 -4.65
CA LEU A 56 -20.20 12.96 -4.49
C LEU A 56 -20.15 13.95 -5.66
N VAL A 57 -18.96 14.38 -6.07
CA VAL A 57 -18.78 15.28 -7.22
C VAL A 57 -19.29 14.63 -8.50
N GLY A 58 -19.00 13.35 -8.74
CA GLY A 58 -19.51 12.61 -9.89
C GLY A 58 -21.05 12.54 -9.93
N MET A 59 -21.67 12.23 -8.78
CA MET A 59 -23.13 12.16 -8.67
C MET A 59 -23.80 13.53 -8.83
N VAL A 60 -23.26 14.58 -8.19
CA VAL A 60 -23.75 15.95 -8.35
C VAL A 60 -23.63 16.40 -9.80
N ALA A 61 -22.50 16.13 -10.45
CA ALA A 61 -22.31 16.44 -11.86
C ALA A 61 -23.30 15.70 -12.76
N ALA A 62 -23.57 14.41 -12.52
CA ALA A 62 -24.56 13.64 -13.29
C ALA A 62 -25.99 14.23 -13.16
N VAL A 63 -26.39 14.62 -11.95
CA VAL A 63 -27.67 15.30 -11.70
C VAL A 63 -27.72 16.65 -12.40
N VAL A 64 -26.67 17.47 -12.28
CA VAL A 64 -26.58 18.79 -12.94
C VAL A 64 -26.63 18.66 -14.45
N VAL A 65 -25.97 17.67 -15.03
CA VAL A 65 -26.00 17.44 -16.48
C VAL A 65 -27.41 17.01 -16.92
N THR A 66 -28.10 16.17 -16.15
CA THR A 66 -29.51 15.78 -16.42
C THR A 66 -30.42 17.00 -16.48
N PHE A 67 -30.18 18.02 -15.66
CA PHE A 67 -30.91 19.29 -15.70
C PHE A 67 -30.68 20.09 -16.98
N THR A 68 -29.55 19.89 -17.66
CA THR A 68 -29.22 20.58 -18.92
C THR A 68 -29.87 19.96 -20.16
N GLU A 69 -30.51 18.79 -20.05
CA GLU A 69 -31.23 18.17 -21.17
C GLU A 69 -32.48 18.97 -21.58
N ALA A 70 -32.68 19.13 -22.89
CA ALA A 70 -33.80 19.87 -23.47
C ALA A 70 -35.13 19.19 -23.09
N GLY A 71 -35.92 19.84 -22.22
CA GLY A 71 -37.22 19.34 -21.76
C GLY A 71 -37.34 19.20 -20.24
N PHE A 72 -36.24 19.31 -19.48
CA PHE A 72 -36.29 19.22 -18.00
C PHE A 72 -36.95 20.45 -17.34
N GLY A 73 -37.09 21.57 -18.06
CA GLY A 73 -37.57 22.87 -17.59
C GLY A 73 -38.87 22.88 -16.77
N GLN A 74 -39.84 22.03 -17.07
CA GLN A 74 -41.11 21.97 -16.32
C GLN A 74 -41.08 20.95 -15.15
N HIS A 75 -40.01 20.18 -15.01
CA HIS A 75 -39.89 19.08 -14.05
C HIS A 75 -38.98 19.40 -12.85
N TYR A 76 -38.33 20.58 -12.83
CA TYR A 76 -37.51 21.02 -11.70
C TYR A 76 -38.25 21.02 -10.37
N LEU A 77 -39.48 21.54 -10.35
CA LEU A 77 -40.30 21.60 -9.14
C LEU A 77 -40.60 20.20 -8.60
N LEU A 78 -40.95 19.27 -9.48
CA LEU A 78 -41.25 17.88 -9.11
C LEU A 78 -39.99 17.14 -8.62
N PHE A 79 -38.84 17.37 -9.26
CA PHE A 79 -37.57 16.80 -8.81
C PHE A 79 -37.21 17.29 -7.41
N PHE A 80 -37.18 18.60 -7.16
CA PHE A 80 -36.82 19.12 -5.83
C PHE A 80 -37.86 18.78 -4.76
N ALA A 81 -39.15 18.71 -5.11
CA ALA A 81 -40.21 18.31 -4.19
C ALA A 81 -40.08 16.84 -3.73
N THR A 82 -39.50 15.96 -4.55
CA THR A 82 -39.30 14.53 -4.21
C THR A 82 -37.90 14.24 -3.67
N ALA A 83 -36.86 14.85 -4.24
CA ALA A 83 -35.47 14.65 -3.85
C ALA A 83 -35.15 15.26 -2.47
N THR A 84 -35.67 16.44 -2.15
CA THR A 84 -35.32 17.13 -0.88
C THR A 84 -35.78 16.33 0.34
N PRO A 85 -37.04 15.84 0.41
CA PRO A 85 -37.47 14.97 1.52
C PRO A 85 -36.72 13.63 1.55
N ALA A 86 -36.43 13.03 0.39
CA ALA A 86 -35.71 11.76 0.30
C ALA A 86 -34.25 11.88 0.80
N VAL A 87 -33.56 12.95 0.43
CA VAL A 87 -32.21 13.26 0.93
C VAL A 87 -32.25 13.53 2.44
N GLY A 88 -33.23 14.29 2.92
CA GLY A 88 -33.41 14.54 4.35
C GLY A 88 -33.61 13.24 5.15
N LEU A 89 -34.47 12.34 4.66
CA LEU A 89 -34.69 11.02 5.27
C LEU A 89 -33.42 10.16 5.21
N GLY A 90 -32.72 10.15 4.07
CA GLY A 90 -31.47 9.40 3.91
C GLY A 90 -30.38 9.88 4.87
N LEU A 91 -30.21 11.19 5.04
CA LEU A 91 -29.28 11.78 6.00
C LEU A 91 -29.64 11.42 7.44
N TYR A 92 -30.93 11.47 7.78
CA TYR A 92 -31.42 11.08 9.10
C TYR A 92 -31.12 9.62 9.42
N ILE A 93 -31.39 8.70 8.48
CA ILE A 93 -31.12 7.27 8.65
C ILE A 93 -29.59 7.04 8.76
N ALA A 94 -28.79 7.66 7.90
CA ALA A 94 -27.33 7.51 7.93
C ALA A 94 -26.69 7.98 9.25
N GLN A 95 -27.28 8.97 9.93
CA GLN A 95 -26.79 9.48 11.21
C GLN A 95 -27.28 8.69 12.43
N SER A 96 -28.32 7.87 12.29
CA SER A 96 -28.99 7.20 13.42
C SER A 96 -28.70 5.71 13.52
N VAL A 97 -28.17 5.09 12.46
CA VAL A 97 -27.89 3.65 12.42
C VAL A 97 -26.53 3.34 13.07
N ASN A 98 -26.49 2.31 13.93
CA ASN A 98 -25.26 1.84 14.55
C ASN A 98 -24.37 1.10 13.53
N MET A 99 -23.04 1.12 13.70
CA MET A 99 -22.13 0.41 12.78
C MET A 99 -22.36 -1.10 12.75
N THR A 100 -22.82 -1.69 13.86
CA THR A 100 -23.23 -3.12 13.93
C THR A 100 -24.43 -3.47 13.04
N GLU A 101 -25.20 -2.45 12.61
CA GLU A 101 -26.42 -2.57 11.83
C GLU A 101 -26.21 -2.22 10.34
N MET A 102 -24.97 -1.94 9.95
CA MET A 102 -24.61 -1.61 8.56
C MET A 102 -24.99 -2.71 7.56
N PRO A 103 -24.83 -4.02 7.83
CA PRO A 103 -25.21 -5.06 6.87
C PRO A 103 -26.69 -5.00 6.45
N GLN A 104 -27.62 -4.82 7.39
CA GLN A 104 -29.04 -4.73 7.04
C GLN A 104 -29.40 -3.41 6.36
N LEU A 105 -28.71 -2.31 6.69
CA LEU A 105 -28.93 -1.03 6.04
C LEU A 105 -28.49 -1.07 4.58
N VAL A 106 -27.31 -1.66 4.31
CA VAL A 106 -26.80 -1.88 2.95
C VAL A 106 -27.77 -2.74 2.16
N ALA A 107 -28.19 -3.89 2.71
CA ALA A 107 -29.20 -4.74 2.10
C ALA A 107 -30.49 -3.97 1.80
N LEU A 108 -30.97 -3.13 2.72
CA LEU A 108 -32.18 -2.34 2.51
C LEU A 108 -32.01 -1.30 1.39
N PHE A 109 -30.85 -0.67 1.25
CA PHE A 109 -30.61 0.31 0.18
C PHE A 109 -30.67 -0.30 -1.22
N HIS A 110 -30.21 -1.53 -1.41
CA HIS A 110 -30.38 -2.27 -2.67
C HIS A 110 -31.85 -2.48 -3.04
N SER A 111 -32.73 -2.59 -2.04
CA SER A 111 -34.17 -2.70 -2.31
C SER A 111 -34.73 -1.43 -2.96
N PHE A 112 -34.32 -0.25 -2.50
CA PHE A 112 -34.76 1.01 -3.10
C PHE A 112 -34.26 1.19 -4.53
N VAL A 113 -33.02 0.74 -4.83
CA VAL A 113 -32.48 0.71 -6.20
C VAL A 113 -33.29 -0.21 -7.09
N GLY A 114 -33.58 -1.44 -6.63
CA GLY A 114 -34.41 -2.39 -7.37
C GLY A 114 -35.82 -1.85 -7.63
N LEU A 115 -36.48 -1.29 -6.63
CA LEU A 115 -37.84 -0.74 -6.80
C LEU A 115 -37.86 0.44 -7.78
N ALA A 116 -36.88 1.35 -7.68
CA ALA A 116 -36.74 2.47 -8.61
C ALA A 116 -36.54 1.97 -10.06
N ALA A 117 -35.71 0.96 -10.28
CA ALA A 117 -35.50 0.37 -11.60
C ALA A 117 -36.76 -0.30 -12.17
N VAL A 118 -37.58 -0.98 -11.36
CA VAL A 118 -38.89 -1.48 -11.79
C VAL A 118 -39.81 -0.33 -12.22
N MET A 119 -39.87 0.75 -11.44
CA MET A 119 -40.69 1.93 -11.78
C MET A 119 -40.22 2.61 -13.06
N VAL A 120 -38.90 2.73 -13.27
CA VAL A 120 -38.31 3.25 -14.52
C VAL A 120 -38.68 2.35 -15.71
N GLY A 121 -38.61 1.03 -15.55
CA GLY A 121 -39.04 0.08 -16.57
C GLY A 121 -40.51 0.26 -16.98
N PHE A 122 -41.41 0.43 -16.00
CA PHE A 122 -42.82 0.71 -16.26
C PHE A 122 -43.06 2.08 -16.90
N ALA A 123 -42.38 3.13 -16.43
CA ALA A 123 -42.49 4.47 -16.96
C ALA A 123 -42.02 4.53 -18.42
N ASN A 124 -40.90 3.86 -18.75
CA ASN A 124 -40.38 3.76 -20.10
C ASN A 124 -41.38 3.07 -21.04
N PHE A 125 -42.01 1.98 -20.58
CA PHE A 125 -43.02 1.25 -21.38
C PHE A 125 -44.27 2.08 -21.69
N HIS A 126 -44.78 2.87 -20.74
CA HIS A 126 -46.01 3.66 -20.90
C HIS A 126 -45.80 5.04 -21.54
N SER A 127 -44.55 5.49 -21.69
CA SER A 127 -44.28 6.81 -22.27
C SER A 127 -44.66 6.87 -23.76
N PRO A 128 -45.24 7.99 -24.27
CA PRO A 128 -45.58 8.14 -25.69
C PRO A 128 -44.38 7.93 -26.63
N ALA A 129 -43.19 8.37 -26.19
CA ALA A 129 -41.92 8.14 -26.87
C ALA A 129 -41.46 6.67 -26.80
N GLY A 130 -41.84 5.92 -25.76
CA GLY A 130 -41.62 4.48 -25.63
C GLY A 130 -42.53 3.67 -26.54
N VAL A 131 -43.78 4.10 -26.72
CA VAL A 131 -44.77 3.45 -27.60
C VAL A 131 -44.45 3.67 -29.10
N GLU A 132 -44.00 4.87 -29.50
CA GLU A 132 -43.52 5.14 -30.88
C GLU A 132 -42.16 4.48 -31.21
N ARG A 133 -41.29 4.23 -30.21
CA ARG A 133 -39.94 3.66 -30.39
C ARG A 133 -39.83 2.16 -30.12
N ALA A 134 -40.90 1.49 -29.69
CA ALA A 134 -40.95 0.04 -29.43
C ALA A 134 -41.07 -0.81 -30.71
N SER A 135 -40.27 -0.51 -31.73
CA SER A 135 -40.23 -1.24 -33.01
C SER A 135 -39.16 -2.34 -33.06
N SER A 136 -38.17 -2.33 -32.17
CA SER A 136 -37.06 -3.29 -32.19
C SER A 136 -37.02 -4.24 -31.00
N LEU A 137 -36.72 -5.50 -31.29
CA LEU A 137 -36.65 -6.62 -30.34
C LEU A 137 -35.71 -6.33 -29.17
N LEU A 138 -34.58 -5.68 -29.43
CA LEU A 138 -33.56 -5.33 -28.43
C LEU A 138 -34.12 -4.45 -27.30
N ARG A 139 -34.95 -3.45 -27.62
CA ARG A 139 -35.54 -2.56 -26.60
C ARG A 139 -36.63 -3.25 -25.77
N LEU A 140 -37.41 -4.12 -26.40
CA LEU A 140 -38.40 -4.94 -25.68
C LEU A 140 -37.71 -5.87 -24.69
N LEU A 141 -36.60 -6.50 -25.11
CA LEU A 141 -35.79 -7.34 -24.22
C LEU A 141 -35.15 -6.54 -23.08
N GLU A 142 -34.61 -5.35 -23.36
CA GLU A 142 -34.02 -4.46 -22.36
C GLU A 142 -35.00 -4.11 -21.24
N VAL A 143 -36.20 -3.63 -21.58
CA VAL A 143 -37.23 -3.27 -20.60
C VAL A 143 -37.70 -4.49 -19.81
N TYR A 144 -37.91 -5.63 -20.48
CA TYR A 144 -38.40 -6.85 -19.85
C TYR A 144 -37.39 -7.46 -18.88
N LEU A 145 -36.14 -7.60 -19.30
CA LEU A 145 -35.04 -8.13 -18.48
C LEU A 145 -34.66 -7.17 -17.35
N GLY A 146 -34.69 -5.85 -17.61
CA GLY A 146 -34.47 -4.83 -16.58
C GLY A 146 -35.48 -4.94 -15.43
N VAL A 147 -36.77 -5.07 -15.74
CA VAL A 147 -37.82 -5.27 -14.73
C VAL A 147 -37.66 -6.60 -13.98
N PHE A 148 -37.28 -7.68 -14.69
CA PHE A 148 -37.02 -9.00 -14.08
C PHE A 148 -35.90 -8.94 -13.02
N VAL A 149 -34.73 -8.41 -13.38
CA VAL A 149 -33.58 -8.31 -12.46
C VAL A 149 -33.92 -7.39 -11.30
N ALA A 150 -34.49 -6.21 -11.59
CA ALA A 150 -34.82 -5.21 -10.59
C ALA A 150 -35.83 -5.71 -9.54
N ALA A 151 -36.83 -6.49 -9.96
CA ALA A 151 -37.84 -7.06 -9.07
C ALA A 151 -37.28 -8.17 -8.15
N ILE A 152 -36.34 -8.98 -8.65
CA ILE A 152 -35.59 -9.94 -7.83
C ILE A 152 -34.73 -9.19 -6.81
N THR A 153 -34.01 -8.15 -7.24
CA THR A 153 -33.16 -7.34 -6.38
C THR A 153 -33.97 -6.69 -5.26
N PHE A 154 -35.13 -6.10 -5.59
CA PHE A 154 -36.01 -5.48 -4.60
C PHE A 154 -36.40 -6.45 -3.48
N THR A 155 -37.02 -7.56 -3.84
CA THR A 155 -37.56 -8.52 -2.85
C THR A 155 -36.48 -9.32 -2.14
N GLY A 156 -35.43 -9.73 -2.85
CA GLY A 156 -34.29 -10.42 -2.25
C GLY A 156 -33.59 -9.55 -1.20
N SER A 157 -33.44 -8.26 -1.48
CA SER A 157 -32.85 -7.27 -0.57
C SER A 157 -33.69 -7.05 0.69
N VAL A 158 -35.02 -6.97 0.54
CA VAL A 158 -35.94 -6.87 1.70
C VAL A 158 -35.83 -8.11 2.60
N VAL A 159 -35.78 -9.31 2.02
CA VAL A 159 -35.64 -10.55 2.80
C VAL A 159 -34.27 -10.64 3.49
N ALA A 160 -33.19 -10.25 2.79
CA ALA A 160 -31.86 -10.21 3.37
C ALA A 160 -31.80 -9.24 4.56
N ALA A 161 -32.33 -8.02 4.40
CA ALA A 161 -32.42 -7.03 5.47
C ALA A 161 -33.25 -7.55 6.67
N ALA A 162 -34.40 -8.17 6.41
CA ALA A 162 -35.27 -8.73 7.46
C ALA A 162 -34.59 -9.86 8.25
N LYS A 163 -33.86 -10.75 7.57
CA LYS A 163 -33.10 -11.83 8.22
C LYS A 163 -31.92 -11.31 9.03
N LEU A 164 -31.23 -10.29 8.54
CA LEU A 164 -30.10 -9.66 9.24
C LEU A 164 -30.57 -8.88 10.47
N HIS A 165 -31.69 -8.16 10.35
CA HIS A 165 -32.34 -7.44 11.45
C HIS A 165 -32.94 -8.40 12.49
N GLY A 166 -33.30 -9.63 12.09
CA GLY A 166 -33.95 -10.62 12.96
C GLY A 166 -35.47 -10.47 13.05
N SER A 167 -36.08 -9.69 12.15
CA SER A 167 -37.55 -9.65 11.99
C SER A 167 -38.07 -10.88 11.22
N MET A 168 -37.20 -11.60 10.53
CA MET A 168 -37.46 -12.90 9.92
C MET A 168 -36.53 -13.96 10.52
N GLU A 169 -36.98 -15.21 10.62
CA GLU A 169 -36.13 -16.32 11.06
C GLU A 169 -34.89 -16.45 10.18
N SER A 170 -33.73 -16.60 10.82
CA SER A 170 -32.43 -16.76 10.14
C SER A 170 -32.23 -18.16 9.54
N ARG A 171 -33.17 -19.08 9.72
CA ARG A 171 -33.11 -20.44 9.17
C ARG A 171 -33.45 -20.44 7.68
N SER A 172 -32.87 -21.39 6.95
CA SER A 172 -33.21 -21.65 5.55
C SER A 172 -34.66 -22.16 5.46
N LEU A 173 -35.51 -21.48 4.68
CA LEU A 173 -36.86 -21.95 4.38
C LEU A 173 -36.78 -23.17 3.46
N ARG A 174 -37.16 -24.35 3.97
CA ARG A 174 -37.15 -25.61 3.20
C ARG A 174 -38.57 -25.93 2.70
N VAL A 175 -38.85 -25.62 1.43
CA VAL A 175 -40.10 -26.01 0.75
C VAL A 175 -39.87 -27.31 -0.04
N PRO A 176 -40.75 -28.34 0.08
CA PRO A 176 -40.66 -29.54 -0.74
C PRO A 176 -40.72 -29.20 -2.24
N GLY A 177 -39.76 -29.72 -3.03
CA GLY A 177 -39.71 -29.46 -4.47
C GLY A 177 -39.29 -28.04 -4.86
N ARG A 178 -38.64 -27.26 -3.98
CA ARG A 178 -38.21 -25.87 -4.22
C ARG A 178 -37.51 -25.64 -5.56
N HIS A 179 -36.68 -26.58 -6.02
CA HIS A 179 -35.94 -26.46 -7.28
C HIS A 179 -36.87 -26.56 -8.49
N ALA A 180 -37.87 -27.45 -8.44
CA ALA A 180 -38.89 -27.56 -9.46
C ALA A 180 -39.78 -26.30 -9.49
N LEU A 181 -40.15 -25.77 -8.33
CA LEU A 181 -40.92 -24.53 -8.21
C LEU A 181 -40.17 -23.32 -8.77
N ASN A 182 -38.89 -23.15 -8.41
CA ASN A 182 -38.04 -22.09 -8.97
C ASN A 182 -37.88 -22.22 -10.49
N SER A 183 -37.63 -23.43 -10.97
CA SER A 183 -37.45 -23.71 -12.41
C SER A 183 -38.74 -23.42 -13.19
N ALA A 184 -39.90 -23.78 -12.63
CA ALA A 184 -41.19 -23.50 -13.23
C ALA A 184 -41.47 -21.99 -13.30
N THR A 185 -41.15 -21.23 -12.25
CA THR A 185 -41.30 -19.77 -12.27
C THR A 185 -40.40 -19.11 -13.30
N VAL A 186 -39.12 -19.53 -13.40
CA VAL A 186 -38.19 -19.01 -14.41
C VAL A 186 -38.68 -19.35 -15.82
N ALA A 187 -39.17 -20.57 -16.05
CA ALA A 187 -39.74 -20.97 -17.33
C ALA A 187 -40.98 -20.13 -17.69
N ALA A 188 -41.88 -19.87 -16.72
CA ALA A 188 -43.04 -19.01 -16.93
C ALA A 188 -42.63 -17.57 -17.29
N ILE A 189 -41.63 -17.02 -16.60
CA ILE A 189 -41.05 -15.70 -16.93
C ILE A 189 -40.45 -15.69 -18.34
N GLY A 190 -39.76 -16.75 -18.76
CA GLY A 190 -39.20 -16.88 -20.11
C GLY A 190 -40.30 -16.92 -21.19
N VAL A 191 -41.37 -17.68 -20.97
CA VAL A 191 -42.52 -17.76 -21.89
C VAL A 191 -43.23 -16.42 -21.99
N LEU A 192 -43.44 -15.73 -20.87
CA LEU A 192 -44.01 -14.37 -20.86
C LEU A 192 -43.12 -13.37 -21.59
N GLY A 193 -41.79 -13.52 -21.51
CA GLY A 193 -40.84 -12.68 -22.23
C GLY A 193 -40.90 -12.89 -23.75
N ALA A 194 -41.00 -14.14 -24.19
CA ALA A 194 -41.22 -14.47 -25.60
C ALA A 194 -42.56 -13.89 -26.09
N LEU A 195 -43.63 -14.04 -25.31
CA LEU A 195 -44.94 -13.47 -25.63
C LEU A 195 -44.93 -11.93 -25.66
N PHE A 196 -44.20 -11.30 -24.75
CA PHE A 196 -43.99 -9.85 -24.71
C PHE A 196 -43.31 -9.34 -25.99
N CYS A 197 -42.30 -10.07 -26.48
CA CYS A 197 -41.55 -9.71 -27.68
C CYS A 197 -42.33 -9.94 -28.98
N VAL A 198 -43.11 -11.03 -29.06
CA VAL A 198 -43.82 -11.42 -30.29
C VAL A 198 -45.19 -10.73 -30.41
N SER A 199 -45.85 -10.42 -29.29
CA SER A 199 -47.17 -9.79 -29.33
C SER A 199 -47.08 -8.36 -29.86
N SER A 200 -48.05 -7.96 -30.69
CA SER A 200 -48.23 -6.58 -31.16
C SER A 200 -49.24 -5.79 -30.33
N GLY A 201 -49.98 -6.45 -29.43
CA GLY A 201 -51.01 -5.82 -28.61
C GLY A 201 -50.42 -5.13 -27.37
N HIS A 202 -50.69 -3.83 -27.22
CA HIS A 202 -50.25 -3.05 -26.06
C HIS A 202 -50.72 -3.65 -24.73
N LEU A 203 -51.99 -4.07 -24.67
CA LEU A 203 -52.57 -4.71 -23.49
C LEU A 203 -51.83 -6.01 -23.12
N THR A 204 -51.52 -6.86 -24.11
CA THR A 204 -50.80 -8.12 -23.89
C THR A 204 -49.39 -7.87 -23.37
N ARG A 205 -48.66 -6.91 -23.96
CA ARG A 205 -47.32 -6.53 -23.49
C ARG A 205 -47.34 -5.99 -22.06
N MET A 206 -48.29 -5.11 -21.76
CA MET A 206 -48.49 -4.57 -20.41
C MET A 206 -48.74 -5.68 -19.39
N LEU A 207 -49.63 -6.63 -19.70
CA LEU A 207 -49.90 -7.78 -18.83
C LEU A 207 -48.66 -8.66 -18.64
N CYS A 208 -47.91 -8.96 -19.71
CA CYS A 208 -46.68 -9.75 -19.59
C CYS A 208 -45.64 -9.06 -18.70
N LEU A 209 -45.48 -7.74 -18.81
CA LEU A 209 -44.53 -6.98 -18.01
C LEU A 209 -44.91 -6.93 -16.52
N TYR A 210 -46.20 -6.73 -16.20
CA TYR A 210 -46.67 -6.70 -14.82
C TYR A 210 -46.67 -8.09 -14.16
N VAL A 211 -47.06 -9.13 -14.89
CA VAL A 211 -46.98 -10.50 -14.39
C VAL A 211 -45.52 -10.92 -14.20
N ASN A 212 -44.61 -10.53 -15.11
CA ASN A 212 -43.17 -10.70 -14.92
C ASN A 212 -42.68 -10.07 -13.63
N ALA A 213 -43.02 -8.81 -13.36
CA ALA A 213 -42.62 -8.14 -12.12
C ALA A 213 -43.12 -8.90 -10.88
N GLY A 214 -44.39 -9.33 -10.87
CA GLY A 214 -44.96 -10.11 -9.76
C GLY A 214 -44.27 -11.46 -9.54
N LEU A 215 -44.03 -12.23 -10.61
CA LEU A 215 -43.32 -13.52 -10.54
C LEU A 215 -41.86 -13.36 -10.12
N SER A 216 -41.21 -12.29 -10.58
CA SER A 216 -39.82 -11.96 -10.24
C SER A 216 -39.68 -11.53 -8.78
N MET A 217 -40.64 -10.77 -8.26
CA MET A 217 -40.72 -10.43 -6.83
C MET A 217 -40.93 -11.68 -5.97
N TRP A 218 -41.78 -12.61 -6.40
CA TRP A 218 -41.95 -13.89 -5.71
C TRP A 218 -40.65 -14.72 -5.76
N LEU A 219 -39.97 -14.75 -6.91
CA LEU A 219 -38.74 -15.51 -7.10
C LEU A 219 -37.60 -14.95 -6.23
N GLY A 220 -37.43 -13.63 -6.17
CA GLY A 220 -36.44 -12.99 -5.30
C GLY A 220 -36.68 -13.28 -3.82
N PHE A 221 -37.94 -13.22 -3.37
CA PHE A 221 -38.32 -13.66 -2.03
C PHE A 221 -37.94 -15.13 -1.79
N HIS A 222 -38.37 -16.04 -2.65
CA HIS A 222 -38.21 -17.48 -2.44
C HIS A 222 -36.74 -17.93 -2.48
N LEU A 223 -35.92 -17.34 -3.37
CA LEU A 223 -34.48 -17.62 -3.46
C LEU A 223 -33.74 -17.19 -2.19
N VAL A 224 -33.96 -15.96 -1.70
CA VAL A 224 -33.24 -15.45 -0.51
C VAL A 224 -33.83 -16.03 0.80
N ALA A 225 -35.13 -16.31 0.84
CA ALA A 225 -35.76 -17.00 1.97
C ALA A 225 -35.17 -18.41 2.17
N ALA A 226 -34.72 -19.07 1.10
CA ALA A 226 -34.06 -20.37 1.16
C ALA A 226 -32.60 -20.31 1.66
N ILE A 227 -31.98 -19.13 1.82
CA ILE A 227 -30.59 -18.98 2.26
C ILE A 227 -30.52 -18.75 3.78
N GLY A 228 -29.54 -19.35 4.45
CA GLY A 228 -29.32 -19.15 5.89
C GLY A 228 -28.82 -17.73 6.24
N GLY A 229 -29.13 -17.25 7.43
CA GLY A 229 -28.77 -15.91 7.90
C GLY A 229 -27.25 -15.64 7.95
N ALA A 230 -26.42 -16.67 8.07
CA ALA A 230 -24.96 -16.53 8.09
C ALA A 230 -24.36 -16.30 6.69
N ASP A 231 -25.02 -16.80 5.62
CA ASP A 231 -24.59 -16.63 4.23
C ASP A 231 -25.18 -15.38 3.57
N MET A 232 -25.96 -14.59 4.33
CA MET A 232 -26.48 -13.29 3.89
C MET A 232 -25.41 -12.30 3.37
N PRO A 233 -24.15 -12.28 3.85
CA PRO A 233 -23.12 -11.40 3.28
C PRO A 233 -22.83 -11.69 1.80
N VAL A 234 -22.88 -12.97 1.41
CA VAL A 234 -22.74 -13.39 0.00
C VAL A 234 -23.95 -12.90 -0.80
N VAL A 235 -25.16 -13.03 -0.24
CA VAL A 235 -26.39 -12.51 -0.86
C VAL A 235 -26.33 -11.01 -1.04
N ILE A 236 -25.86 -10.25 -0.05
CA ILE A 236 -25.71 -8.79 -0.17
C ILE A 236 -24.74 -8.44 -1.30
N SER A 237 -23.60 -9.13 -1.38
CA SER A 237 -22.61 -8.90 -2.44
C SER A 237 -23.18 -9.22 -3.82
N LEU A 238 -23.99 -10.27 -3.90
CA LEU A 238 -24.69 -10.68 -5.12
C LEU A 238 -25.75 -9.67 -5.56
N LEU A 239 -26.59 -9.23 -4.62
CA LEU A 239 -27.65 -8.25 -4.86
C LEU A 239 -27.07 -6.86 -5.14
N ASN A 240 -25.90 -6.53 -4.58
CA ASN A 240 -25.13 -5.34 -4.95
C ASN A 240 -24.72 -5.40 -6.42
N SER A 241 -24.14 -6.52 -6.86
CA SER A 241 -23.82 -6.74 -8.27
C SER A 241 -25.07 -6.67 -9.17
N TYR A 242 -26.24 -7.15 -8.73
CA TYR A 242 -27.49 -7.00 -9.48
C TYR A 242 -28.05 -5.58 -9.49
N SER A 243 -27.78 -4.79 -8.45
CA SER A 243 -28.17 -3.38 -8.38
C SER A 243 -27.37 -2.54 -9.37
N GLY A 244 -26.14 -2.97 -9.63
CA GLY A 244 -25.30 -2.42 -10.69
C GLY A 244 -25.60 -2.97 -12.09
N VAL A 245 -25.74 -4.29 -12.23
CA VAL A 245 -25.77 -5.01 -13.52
C VAL A 245 -27.17 -5.54 -13.80
N ALA A 246 -27.83 -5.00 -14.83
CA ALA A 246 -28.88 -5.73 -15.54
C ALA A 246 -28.25 -6.77 -16.50
N LEU A 247 -27.78 -7.89 -15.90
CA LEU A 247 -27.42 -9.23 -16.43
C LEU A 247 -26.08 -9.49 -17.20
N ALA A 248 -25.19 -10.33 -16.63
CA ALA A 248 -24.45 -11.43 -17.32
C ALA A 248 -23.64 -12.35 -16.35
N ALA A 249 -23.95 -13.65 -16.40
CA ALA A 249 -23.19 -14.89 -16.11
C ALA A 249 -22.01 -14.97 -15.09
N SER A 250 -22.28 -15.58 -13.93
CA SER A 250 -21.39 -16.56 -13.21
C SER A 250 -22.07 -17.23 -11.98
N LEU A 251 -23.40 -17.33 -11.99
CA LEU A 251 -24.25 -17.45 -10.80
C LEU A 251 -24.68 -18.87 -10.37
N TRP A 252 -24.21 -19.90 -11.07
CA TRP A 252 -24.92 -21.19 -11.10
C TRP A 252 -24.85 -21.97 -9.77
N ASN A 253 -23.74 -21.92 -9.02
CA ASN A 253 -23.56 -22.75 -7.82
C ASN A 253 -24.17 -22.15 -6.53
N VAL A 254 -24.20 -20.81 -6.41
CA VAL A 254 -24.71 -20.11 -5.22
C VAL A 254 -26.23 -19.93 -5.29
N VAL A 255 -26.79 -19.68 -6.48
CA VAL A 255 -28.23 -19.45 -6.67
C VAL A 255 -29.05 -20.76 -6.68
N LEU A 256 -28.47 -21.87 -7.15
CA LEU A 256 -29.17 -23.17 -7.16
C LEU A 256 -29.10 -23.91 -5.81
N GLY A 257 -28.50 -23.32 -4.76
CA GLY A 257 -28.38 -23.95 -3.45
C GLY A 257 -27.47 -25.16 -3.47
N GLY A 258 -26.33 -25.08 -4.16
CA GLY A 258 -25.31 -26.12 -4.25
C GLY A 258 -24.46 -26.21 -2.98
N PHE A 259 -25.09 -26.52 -1.86
CA PHE A 259 -24.48 -27.42 -0.89
C PHE A 259 -25.32 -28.68 -0.97
N GLU A 260 -24.92 -29.63 -1.83
CA GLU A 260 -25.30 -31.01 -1.57
C GLU A 260 -24.83 -31.30 -0.14
N GLU A 261 -25.76 -31.72 0.72
CA GLU A 261 -25.39 -32.37 1.98
C GLU A 261 -24.59 -33.61 1.56
N ALA A 262 -23.27 -33.48 1.48
CA ALA A 262 -22.39 -34.64 1.36
C ALA A 262 -22.76 -35.59 2.50
N GLU A 263 -23.01 -36.86 2.17
CA GLU A 263 -23.23 -37.90 3.17
C GLU A 263 -22.16 -37.80 4.25
N GLU A 264 -22.60 -37.77 5.52
CA GLU A 264 -21.71 -37.71 6.68
C GLU A 264 -20.76 -38.91 6.67
N ALA A 265 -19.52 -38.69 6.25
CA ALA A 265 -18.41 -39.45 6.80
C ALA A 265 -18.22 -38.92 8.23
N GLY A 266 -18.68 -39.68 9.23
CA GLY A 266 -18.60 -39.29 10.63
C GLY A 266 -17.17 -38.88 11.00
N ALA A 267 -16.96 -37.58 11.19
CA ALA A 267 -15.72 -37.07 11.75
C ALA A 267 -15.51 -37.74 13.11
N ALA A 268 -14.28 -38.18 13.40
CA ALA A 268 -13.95 -38.78 14.68
C ALA A 268 -14.33 -37.81 15.79
N ALA A 269 -15.18 -38.25 16.74
CA ALA A 269 -15.57 -37.42 17.87
C ALA A 269 -14.30 -36.95 18.62
N PRO A 270 -14.12 -35.63 18.83
CA PRO A 270 -12.91 -35.11 19.46
C PRO A 270 -12.73 -35.73 20.85
N GLN A 271 -11.62 -36.45 21.05
CA GLN A 271 -11.25 -37.04 22.33
C GLN A 271 -10.42 -36.06 23.14
N GLY A 272 -10.97 -35.56 24.25
CA GLY A 272 -10.26 -34.70 25.20
C GLY A 272 -11.22 -34.03 26.17
N ALA A 273 -10.83 -33.88 27.44
CA ALA A 273 -11.65 -33.17 28.42
C ALA A 273 -11.60 -31.66 28.17
N VAL A 274 -12.77 -31.01 28.12
CA VAL A 274 -12.86 -29.55 28.01
C VAL A 274 -12.38 -28.91 29.31
N GLN A 275 -11.39 -28.03 29.21
CA GLN A 275 -10.79 -27.37 30.36
C GLN A 275 -11.42 -25.98 30.53
N GLN A 276 -12.23 -25.80 31.57
CA GLN A 276 -12.87 -24.53 31.88
C GLN A 276 -11.94 -23.62 32.69
N THR A 277 -11.98 -22.32 32.44
CA THR A 277 -11.21 -21.29 33.17
C THR A 277 -12.15 -20.20 33.72
N ASN A 278 -11.59 -19.25 34.48
CA ASN A 278 -12.29 -18.08 35.02
C ASN A 278 -11.61 -16.78 34.57
N ALA A 279 -12.27 -15.63 34.76
CA ALA A 279 -11.77 -14.35 34.29
C ALA A 279 -10.46 -13.91 34.98
N ASP A 280 -10.22 -14.34 36.22
CA ASP A 280 -9.00 -13.99 36.96
C ASP A 280 -7.77 -14.69 36.36
N GLU A 281 -7.88 -15.98 36.04
CA GLU A 281 -6.82 -16.77 35.39
C GLU A 281 -6.52 -16.27 33.98
N VAL A 282 -7.54 -15.91 33.20
CA VAL A 282 -7.36 -15.28 31.88
C VAL A 282 -6.58 -13.97 32.01
N ALA A 283 -6.95 -13.12 32.98
CA ALA A 283 -6.25 -11.85 33.21
C ALA A 283 -4.79 -12.06 33.65
N ASP A 284 -4.52 -13.07 34.50
CA ASP A 284 -3.16 -13.40 34.94
C ASP A 284 -2.28 -13.87 33.80
N GLU A 285 -2.75 -14.78 32.95
CA GLU A 285 -2.00 -15.27 31.80
C GLU A 285 -1.83 -14.17 30.73
N LEU A 286 -2.81 -13.29 30.55
CA LEU A 286 -2.67 -12.12 29.67
C LEU A 286 -1.61 -11.14 30.17
N LEU A 287 -1.56 -10.86 31.47
CA LEU A 287 -0.57 -9.96 32.08
C LEU A 287 0.83 -10.58 32.20
N ALA A 288 0.94 -11.91 32.18
CA ALA A 288 2.21 -12.63 32.17
C ALA A 288 2.79 -12.85 30.76
N ALA A 289 2.00 -12.60 29.71
CA ALA A 289 2.40 -12.78 28.32
C ALA A 289 3.33 -11.67 27.83
N ARG A 290 4.19 -11.97 26.84
CA ARG A 290 4.99 -10.95 26.13
C ARG A 290 4.33 -10.53 24.82
N LYS A 291 3.63 -11.46 24.15
CA LYS A 291 2.90 -11.20 22.90
C LYS A 291 1.53 -11.88 22.94
N VAL A 292 0.47 -11.10 22.69
CA VAL A 292 -0.93 -11.52 22.74
C VAL A 292 -1.59 -11.30 21.37
N LEU A 293 -2.35 -12.29 20.91
CA LEU A 293 -3.23 -12.17 19.75
C LEU A 293 -4.69 -12.19 20.18
N ILE A 294 -5.48 -11.19 19.80
CA ILE A 294 -6.93 -11.17 20.00
C ILE A 294 -7.60 -11.54 18.68
N VAL A 295 -8.43 -12.58 18.67
CA VAL A 295 -9.18 -13.05 17.50
C VAL A 295 -10.66 -12.76 17.69
N PRO A 296 -11.18 -11.61 17.19
CA PRO A 296 -12.59 -11.29 17.29
C PRO A 296 -13.42 -12.07 16.26
N GLY A 297 -14.59 -12.53 16.69
CA GLY A 297 -15.61 -13.10 15.82
C GLY A 297 -16.95 -12.38 15.92
N TYR A 298 -17.94 -12.84 15.16
CA TYR A 298 -19.26 -12.20 15.15
C TYR A 298 -19.94 -12.18 16.53
N GLY A 299 -19.61 -13.12 17.43
CA GLY A 299 -20.09 -13.09 18.81
C GLY A 299 -19.70 -11.83 19.60
N MET A 300 -18.54 -11.22 19.28
CA MET A 300 -18.13 -9.92 19.83
C MET A 300 -19.08 -8.81 19.37
N ALA A 301 -19.38 -8.76 18.07
CA ALA A 301 -20.25 -7.75 17.48
C ALA A 301 -21.69 -7.83 18.02
N VAL A 302 -22.23 -9.03 18.17
CA VAL A 302 -23.56 -9.26 18.76
C VAL A 302 -23.61 -8.80 20.21
N ALA A 303 -22.55 -9.07 20.98
CA ALA A 303 -22.47 -8.68 22.38
C ALA A 303 -22.07 -7.21 22.59
N ARG A 304 -21.68 -6.50 21.52
CA ARG A 304 -21.18 -5.12 21.55
C ARG A 304 -20.03 -4.93 22.55
N CYS A 305 -19.05 -5.82 22.51
CA CYS A 305 -17.91 -5.82 23.44
C CYS A 305 -16.56 -5.42 22.80
N GLN A 306 -16.60 -4.76 21.64
CA GLN A 306 -15.41 -4.29 20.93
C GLN A 306 -14.63 -3.23 21.73
N SER A 307 -15.32 -2.34 22.45
CA SER A 307 -14.68 -1.31 23.30
C SER A 307 -13.92 -1.94 24.46
N GLU A 308 -14.47 -2.95 25.13
CA GLU A 308 -13.74 -3.65 26.19
C GLU A 308 -12.50 -4.39 25.67
N LEU A 309 -12.55 -4.93 24.45
CA LEU A 309 -11.35 -5.53 23.85
C LEU A 309 -10.30 -4.48 23.52
N ALA A 310 -10.71 -3.31 23.03
CA ALA A 310 -9.81 -2.19 22.79
C ALA A 310 -9.16 -1.72 24.11
N ASP A 311 -9.94 -1.62 25.19
CA ASP A 311 -9.43 -1.22 26.50
C ASP A 311 -8.51 -2.29 27.13
N ILE A 312 -8.83 -3.57 26.97
CA ILE A 312 -7.91 -4.67 27.35
C ILE A 312 -6.59 -4.53 26.58
N ALA A 313 -6.65 -4.39 25.26
CA ALA A 313 -5.45 -4.25 24.43
C ALA A 313 -4.63 -3.02 24.85
N LYS A 314 -5.29 -1.89 25.10
CA LYS A 314 -4.65 -0.66 25.58
C LYS A 314 -3.96 -0.84 26.93
N ASN A 315 -4.63 -1.48 27.90
CA ASN A 315 -4.05 -1.71 29.21
C ASN A 315 -2.87 -2.68 29.14
N LEU A 316 -2.95 -3.74 28.34
CA LEU A 316 -1.84 -4.66 28.11
C LEU A 316 -0.64 -3.94 27.46
N MET A 317 -0.90 -3.11 26.44
CA MET A 317 0.15 -2.30 25.80
C MET A 317 0.79 -1.29 26.78
N ASN A 318 0.01 -0.70 27.69
CA ASN A 318 0.54 0.18 28.74
C ASN A 318 1.43 -0.58 29.74
N CYS A 319 1.22 -1.90 29.90
CA CYS A 319 2.07 -2.78 30.69
C CYS A 319 3.28 -3.33 29.89
N GLY A 320 3.56 -2.82 28.69
CA GLY A 320 4.69 -3.26 27.85
C GLY A 320 4.44 -4.54 27.04
N ILE A 321 3.20 -5.01 26.97
CA ILE A 321 2.84 -6.26 26.28
C ILE A 321 2.49 -5.96 24.81
N SER A 322 3.06 -6.71 23.87
CA SER A 322 2.73 -6.58 22.45
C SER A 322 1.37 -7.22 22.17
N VAL A 323 0.43 -6.46 21.56
CA VAL A 323 -0.93 -6.95 21.25
C VAL A 323 -1.23 -6.75 19.77
N ASP A 324 -1.67 -7.82 19.11
CA ASP A 324 -2.23 -7.80 17.76
C ASP A 324 -3.69 -8.26 17.75
N PHE A 325 -4.46 -7.80 16.77
CA PHE A 325 -5.79 -8.30 16.42
C PHE A 325 -5.71 -9.12 15.13
N GLY A 326 -6.14 -10.38 15.14
CA GLY A 326 -6.16 -11.25 13.97
C GLY A 326 -7.54 -11.35 13.36
N ILE A 327 -7.73 -10.82 12.15
CA ILE A 327 -9.02 -10.77 11.45
C ILE A 327 -9.10 -11.86 10.40
N HIS A 328 -10.19 -12.62 10.45
CA HIS A 328 -10.52 -13.58 9.40
C HIS A 328 -11.38 -12.89 8.32
N PRO A 329 -11.15 -13.11 7.01
CA PRO A 329 -11.86 -12.41 5.92
C PRO A 329 -13.39 -12.49 5.96
N VAL A 330 -13.94 -13.61 6.44
CA VAL A 330 -15.40 -13.84 6.58
C VAL A 330 -15.91 -13.64 8.00
N ALA A 331 -15.09 -13.10 8.92
CA ALA A 331 -15.57 -12.78 10.26
C ALA A 331 -16.57 -11.62 10.20
N GLY A 332 -17.83 -11.92 10.50
CA GLY A 332 -18.89 -10.91 10.60
C GLY A 332 -20.09 -11.21 9.71
N ARG A 333 -20.77 -10.14 9.29
CA ARG A 333 -21.99 -10.18 8.47
C ARG A 333 -21.89 -9.31 7.21
N MET A 334 -20.70 -8.78 6.94
CA MET A 334 -20.31 -8.09 5.72
C MET A 334 -18.79 -8.19 5.59
N PRO A 335 -18.22 -8.13 4.37
CA PRO A 335 -16.78 -8.00 4.19
C PRO A 335 -16.23 -6.82 4.99
N GLY A 336 -15.14 -7.04 5.74
CA GLY A 336 -14.50 -6.01 6.56
C GLY A 336 -15.27 -5.56 7.81
N HIS A 337 -16.34 -6.27 8.21
CA HIS A 337 -17.17 -5.86 9.37
C HIS A 337 -16.34 -5.70 10.65
N MET A 338 -15.41 -6.63 10.93
CA MET A 338 -14.59 -6.54 12.15
C MET A 338 -13.64 -5.33 12.12
N ASN A 339 -13.02 -5.03 10.98
CA ASN A 339 -12.12 -3.89 10.84
C ASN A 339 -12.85 -2.57 11.16
N VAL A 340 -14.10 -2.44 10.71
CA VAL A 340 -14.94 -1.26 10.99
C VAL A 340 -15.31 -1.15 12.47
N LEU A 341 -15.72 -2.24 13.11
CA LEU A 341 -16.07 -2.23 14.54
C LEU A 341 -14.87 -1.97 15.44
N LEU A 342 -13.68 -2.46 15.07
CA LEU A 342 -12.44 -2.17 15.79
C LEU A 342 -12.00 -0.71 15.59
N ALA A 343 -12.18 -0.15 14.38
CA ALA A 343 -11.93 1.26 14.13
C ALA A 343 -12.90 2.17 14.91
N GLU A 344 -14.18 1.79 15.03
CA GLU A 344 -15.16 2.47 15.89
C GLU A 344 -14.74 2.44 17.38
N ALA A 345 -14.07 1.37 17.80
CA ALA A 345 -13.52 1.22 19.14
C ALA A 345 -12.11 1.86 19.31
N ASP A 346 -11.69 2.73 18.39
CA ASP A 346 -10.39 3.42 18.40
C ASP A 346 -9.16 2.50 18.41
N VAL A 347 -9.28 1.28 17.88
CA VAL A 347 -8.14 0.36 17.75
C VAL A 347 -7.23 0.82 16.60
N PRO A 348 -5.93 1.07 16.83
CA PRO A 348 -5.02 1.50 15.78
C PRO A 348 -4.89 0.45 14.66
N TYR A 349 -5.03 0.87 13.40
CA TYR A 349 -4.93 -0.03 12.24
C TYR A 349 -3.63 -0.84 12.19
N LYS A 350 -2.52 -0.32 12.74
CA LYS A 350 -1.21 -0.99 12.73
C LYS A 350 -1.20 -2.34 13.46
N ILE A 351 -2.01 -2.46 14.52
CA ILE A 351 -2.12 -3.69 15.32
C ILE A 351 -3.27 -4.58 14.84
N VAL A 352 -4.03 -4.17 13.82
CA VAL A 352 -5.04 -5.02 13.17
C VAL A 352 -4.36 -5.71 11.99
N LYS A 353 -4.34 -7.04 12.02
CA LYS A 353 -3.66 -7.92 11.08
C LYS A 353 -4.65 -8.84 10.39
N GLU A 354 -4.41 -9.13 9.12
CA GLU A 354 -5.18 -10.14 8.40
C GLU A 354 -4.70 -11.56 8.74
N MET A 355 -5.56 -12.56 8.53
CA MET A 355 -5.26 -13.99 8.79
C MET A 355 -3.92 -14.45 8.18
N SER A 356 -3.61 -14.01 6.96
CA SER A 356 -2.37 -14.35 6.25
C SER A 356 -1.10 -13.77 6.91
N GLU A 357 -1.25 -12.71 7.71
CA GLU A 357 -0.14 -12.09 8.45
C GLU A 357 0.08 -12.76 9.81
N VAL A 358 -0.98 -13.21 10.48
CA VAL A 358 -0.89 -13.80 11.83
C VAL A 358 -0.52 -15.29 11.81
N ASN A 359 -0.98 -16.05 10.80
CA ASN A 359 -0.72 -17.50 10.75
C ASN A 359 0.78 -17.87 10.67
N PRO A 360 1.63 -17.20 9.86
CA PRO A 360 3.07 -17.48 9.81
C PRO A 360 3.82 -17.26 11.13
N GLU A 361 3.31 -16.36 11.98
CA GLU A 361 3.92 -16.01 13.26
C GLU A 361 3.17 -16.61 14.46
N MET A 362 2.20 -17.50 14.25
CA MET A 362 1.27 -17.97 15.29
C MET A 362 1.99 -18.56 16.52
N SER A 363 3.09 -19.28 16.31
CA SER A 363 3.90 -19.88 17.38
C SER A 363 4.67 -18.86 18.23
N SER A 364 4.76 -17.59 17.80
CA SER A 364 5.37 -16.50 18.57
C SER A 364 4.45 -15.89 19.61
N TYR A 365 3.13 -16.15 19.54
CA TYR A 365 2.16 -15.65 20.50
C TYR A 365 2.13 -16.52 21.75
N ASP A 366 2.32 -15.89 22.91
CA ASP A 366 2.23 -16.56 24.21
C ASP A 366 0.77 -16.89 24.53
N VAL A 367 -0.14 -15.96 24.22
CA VAL A 367 -1.58 -16.11 24.48
C VAL A 367 -2.40 -15.68 23.25
N VAL A 368 -3.35 -16.52 22.85
CA VAL A 368 -4.40 -16.17 21.88
C VAL A 368 -5.74 -16.09 22.60
N LEU A 369 -6.40 -14.94 22.52
CA LEU A 369 -7.72 -14.69 23.07
C LEU A 369 -8.77 -14.70 21.95
N VAL A 370 -9.50 -15.79 21.82
CA VAL A 370 -10.58 -15.97 20.84
C VAL A 370 -11.90 -15.50 21.44
N VAL A 371 -12.53 -14.50 20.83
CA VAL A 371 -13.75 -13.86 21.37
C VAL A 371 -14.91 -13.98 20.39
N GLY A 372 -15.82 -14.91 20.66
CA GLY A 372 -17.03 -15.07 19.85
C GLY A 372 -16.77 -15.57 18.42
N ALA A 373 -15.64 -16.24 18.19
CA ALA A 373 -15.31 -16.97 16.96
C ALA A 373 -15.41 -18.48 17.19
N ASN A 374 -15.80 -19.23 16.17
CA ASN A 374 -15.87 -20.70 16.23
C ASN A 374 -15.31 -21.33 14.95
N ASP A 375 -16.04 -21.22 13.83
CA ASP A 375 -15.64 -21.88 12.58
C ASP A 375 -14.33 -21.30 12.01
N THR A 376 -14.09 -20.00 12.19
CA THR A 376 -12.88 -19.28 11.75
C THR A 376 -11.59 -19.68 12.46
N VAL A 377 -11.69 -20.48 13.53
CA VAL A 377 -10.55 -21.01 14.30
C VAL A 377 -10.62 -22.53 14.42
N ASN A 378 -11.44 -23.20 13.60
CA ASN A 378 -11.72 -24.62 13.73
C ASN A 378 -10.69 -25.49 12.98
N PRO A 379 -9.89 -26.33 13.68
CA PRO A 379 -8.91 -27.22 13.04
C PRO A 379 -9.53 -28.22 12.05
N ALA A 380 -10.81 -28.56 12.21
CA ALA A 380 -11.53 -29.49 11.34
C ALA A 380 -11.59 -29.03 9.87
N ALA A 381 -11.29 -27.76 9.60
CA ALA A 381 -11.14 -27.24 8.24
C ALA A 381 -9.97 -27.84 7.47
N LEU A 382 -8.94 -28.32 8.17
CA LEU A 382 -7.77 -28.96 7.55
C LEU A 382 -8.00 -30.46 7.27
N GLU A 383 -9.09 -31.03 7.79
CA GLU A 383 -9.41 -32.44 7.64
C GLU A 383 -10.34 -32.68 6.44
N PRO A 384 -9.98 -33.58 5.51
CA PRO A 384 -10.82 -33.90 4.37
C PRO A 384 -12.12 -34.61 4.80
N GLY A 385 -13.25 -34.17 4.27
CA GLY A 385 -14.57 -34.79 4.50
C GLY A 385 -15.47 -34.07 5.52
N THR A 386 -15.00 -33.00 6.16
CA THR A 386 -15.84 -32.16 7.03
C THR A 386 -16.59 -31.08 6.23
N LYS A 387 -17.68 -30.52 6.80
CA LYS A 387 -18.48 -29.44 6.17
C LYS A 387 -17.69 -28.15 5.87
N ILE A 388 -16.52 -27.99 6.49
CA ILE A 388 -15.64 -26.82 6.31
C ILE A 388 -14.27 -27.21 5.76
N SER A 389 -14.12 -28.43 5.24
CA SER A 389 -12.87 -28.93 4.66
C SER A 389 -12.37 -27.99 3.57
N GLY A 390 -11.11 -27.53 3.70
CA GLY A 390 -10.47 -26.60 2.77
C GLY A 390 -10.72 -25.11 3.06
N MET A 391 -11.53 -24.77 4.07
CA MET A 391 -11.71 -23.38 4.50
C MET A 391 -10.41 -22.89 5.17
N PRO A 392 -9.82 -21.77 4.73
CA PRO A 392 -8.68 -21.21 5.45
C PRO A 392 -9.16 -20.70 6.81
N VAL A 393 -8.41 -20.96 7.88
CA VAL A 393 -8.75 -20.60 9.26
C VAL A 393 -7.56 -19.97 9.97
N ILE A 394 -7.83 -19.23 11.06
CA ILE A 394 -6.77 -18.75 11.96
C ILE A 394 -6.32 -19.94 12.82
N GLU A 395 -5.05 -20.32 12.70
CA GLU A 395 -4.50 -21.54 13.30
C GLU A 395 -4.16 -21.37 14.78
N ALA A 396 -5.10 -20.84 15.58
CA ALA A 396 -4.91 -20.44 16.97
C ALA A 396 -4.27 -21.55 17.85
N TRP A 397 -4.53 -22.82 17.54
CA TRP A 397 -3.96 -23.97 18.25
C TRP A 397 -2.44 -24.07 18.19
N LYS A 398 -1.76 -23.38 17.26
CA LYS A 398 -0.29 -23.33 17.17
C LYS A 398 0.36 -22.38 18.20
N ALA A 399 -0.43 -21.56 18.89
CA ALA A 399 0.07 -20.70 19.96
C ALA A 399 0.31 -21.45 21.27
N ARG A 400 1.07 -20.85 22.18
CA ARG A 400 1.43 -21.48 23.46
C ARG A 400 0.22 -21.70 24.38
N ARG A 401 -0.69 -20.73 24.46
CA ARG A 401 -1.93 -20.81 25.23
C ARG A 401 -3.09 -20.20 24.44
N VAL A 402 -4.26 -20.83 24.48
CA VAL A 402 -5.48 -20.33 23.84
C VAL A 402 -6.59 -20.20 24.86
N PHE A 403 -7.24 -19.04 24.91
CA PHE A 403 -8.47 -18.80 25.66
C PHE A 403 -9.62 -18.56 24.70
N VAL A 404 -10.72 -19.28 24.89
CA VAL A 404 -11.92 -19.13 24.07
C VAL A 404 -13.09 -18.64 24.92
N LEU A 405 -13.59 -17.45 24.58
CA LEU A 405 -14.75 -16.83 25.23
C LEU A 405 -16.00 -17.13 24.41
N LYS A 406 -16.89 -17.96 24.97
CA LYS A 406 -18.10 -18.43 24.28
C LYS A 406 -19.23 -18.72 25.26
N ARG A 407 -20.48 -18.61 24.81
CA ARG A 407 -21.66 -18.86 25.67
C ARG A 407 -21.83 -20.32 26.14
N SER A 408 -21.58 -21.27 25.26
CA SER A 408 -21.77 -22.71 25.50
C SER A 408 -20.97 -23.54 24.51
N MET A 409 -21.00 -24.88 24.65
CA MET A 409 -20.37 -25.81 23.70
C MET A 409 -21.13 -25.96 22.38
N ALA A 410 -22.25 -25.27 22.18
CA ALA A 410 -23.06 -25.38 20.96
C ALA A 410 -22.22 -25.15 19.69
N ALA A 411 -22.45 -25.95 18.65
CA ALA A 411 -21.72 -25.86 17.40
C ALA A 411 -21.81 -24.47 16.74
N GLY A 412 -20.87 -24.19 15.83
CA GLY A 412 -20.84 -22.96 15.04
C GLY A 412 -21.92 -22.95 13.97
N TYR A 413 -21.75 -22.09 12.96
CA TYR A 413 -22.66 -22.05 11.82
C TYR A 413 -22.69 -23.38 11.07
N ALA A 414 -21.49 -23.95 10.82
CA ALA A 414 -21.34 -25.21 10.12
C ALA A 414 -21.95 -26.41 10.86
N SER A 415 -22.45 -26.21 12.10
CA SER A 415 -23.05 -27.25 12.93
C SER A 415 -22.12 -28.45 13.15
N ILE A 416 -20.82 -28.19 13.16
CA ILE A 416 -19.76 -29.13 13.47
C ILE A 416 -19.16 -28.79 14.84
N GLU A 417 -18.65 -29.81 15.52
CA GLU A 417 -17.83 -29.62 16.70
C GLU A 417 -16.47 -29.01 16.34
N ASN A 418 -15.83 -28.35 17.31
CA ASN A 418 -14.55 -27.70 17.10
C ASN A 418 -13.49 -28.39 17.96
N PRO A 419 -12.57 -29.16 17.35
CA PRO A 419 -11.49 -29.86 18.07
C PRO A 419 -10.61 -28.94 18.92
N LEU A 420 -10.49 -27.64 18.58
CA LEU A 420 -9.74 -26.65 19.36
C LEU A 420 -10.11 -26.68 20.84
N PHE A 421 -11.40 -26.85 21.16
CA PHE A 421 -11.91 -26.77 22.54
C PHE A 421 -11.47 -27.93 23.43
N HIS A 422 -10.93 -29.00 22.82
CA HIS A 422 -10.48 -30.21 23.50
C HIS A 422 -8.95 -30.30 23.59
N LEU A 423 -8.22 -29.35 22.99
CA LEU A 423 -6.75 -29.34 23.00
C LEU A 423 -6.20 -28.93 24.38
N GLU A 424 -5.06 -29.52 24.76
CA GLU A 424 -4.46 -29.33 26.08
C GLU A 424 -4.02 -27.89 26.36
N ASN A 425 -3.66 -27.13 25.33
CA ASN A 425 -3.26 -25.72 25.42
C ASN A 425 -4.46 -24.76 25.41
N THR A 426 -5.69 -25.27 25.29
CA THR A 426 -6.91 -24.45 25.20
C THR A 426 -7.70 -24.45 26.51
N ARG A 427 -8.25 -23.29 26.86
CA ARG A 427 -9.12 -23.08 28.03
C ARG A 427 -10.38 -22.32 27.64
N MET A 428 -11.52 -22.75 28.16
CA MET A 428 -12.84 -22.20 27.83
C MET A 428 -13.35 -21.28 28.95
N LEU A 429 -13.63 -20.03 28.63
CA LEU A 429 -14.35 -19.10 29.52
C LEU A 429 -15.81 -19.00 29.07
N PHE A 430 -16.70 -19.66 29.80
CA PHE A 430 -18.11 -19.69 29.45
C PHE A 430 -18.88 -18.46 29.93
N GLY A 431 -19.69 -17.88 29.05
CA GLY A 431 -20.62 -16.80 29.39
C GLY A 431 -20.99 -15.92 28.19
N ASN A 432 -21.86 -14.93 28.43
CA ASN A 432 -22.11 -13.88 27.45
C ASN A 432 -20.79 -13.12 27.20
N ALA A 433 -20.42 -12.92 25.92
CA ALA A 433 -19.15 -12.31 25.54
C ALA A 433 -18.95 -10.91 26.15
N LYS A 434 -20.01 -10.10 26.32
CA LYS A 434 -19.93 -8.81 27.02
C LYS A 434 -19.51 -9.03 28.46
N ASN A 435 -20.26 -9.85 29.20
CA ASN A 435 -20.00 -10.09 30.61
C ASN A 435 -18.61 -10.70 30.86
N THR A 436 -18.20 -11.68 30.06
CA THR A 436 -16.88 -12.32 30.22
C THR A 436 -15.75 -11.38 29.86
N THR A 437 -15.89 -10.60 28.78
CA THR A 437 -14.86 -9.63 28.36
C THR A 437 -14.77 -8.47 29.35
N SER A 438 -15.89 -7.92 29.82
CA SER A 438 -15.91 -6.90 30.87
C SER A 438 -15.33 -7.42 32.19
N ALA A 439 -15.56 -8.69 32.54
CA ALA A 439 -14.96 -9.30 33.71
C ALA A 439 -13.43 -9.40 33.56
N VAL A 440 -12.94 -9.91 32.41
CA VAL A 440 -11.50 -9.95 32.11
C VAL A 440 -10.91 -8.54 32.14
N PHE A 441 -11.55 -7.57 31.50
CA PHE A 441 -11.13 -6.17 31.52
C PHE A 441 -11.01 -5.62 32.93
N ALA A 442 -12.04 -5.81 33.77
CA ALA A 442 -12.02 -5.33 35.15
C ALA A 442 -10.87 -5.95 35.96
N ARG A 443 -10.55 -7.24 35.73
CA ARG A 443 -9.43 -7.91 36.39
C ARG A 443 -8.08 -7.44 35.86
N VAL A 444 -7.93 -7.30 34.54
CA VAL A 444 -6.72 -6.73 33.92
C VAL A 444 -6.48 -5.31 34.43
N ASN A 445 -7.51 -4.45 34.48
CA ASN A 445 -7.39 -3.08 34.96
C ASN A 445 -7.01 -3.04 36.46
N ALA A 446 -7.74 -3.77 37.31
CA ALA A 446 -7.46 -3.80 38.75
C ALA A 446 -6.06 -4.33 39.07
N LYS A 447 -5.57 -5.34 38.33
CA LYS A 447 -4.23 -5.89 38.49
C LYS A 447 -3.15 -4.98 37.88
N ALA A 448 -3.42 -4.32 36.75
CA ALA A 448 -2.52 -3.34 36.14
C ALA A 448 -2.32 -2.10 37.03
N GLU A 449 -3.35 -1.67 37.77
CA GLU A 449 -3.27 -0.57 38.75
C GLU A 449 -2.47 -0.94 40.02
N GLN A 450 -2.47 -2.23 40.39
CA GLN A 450 -1.79 -2.76 41.59
C GLN A 450 -0.39 -3.27 41.31
N MET A 451 -0.08 -3.57 40.05
CA MET A 451 1.31 -3.66 39.63
C MET A 451 1.95 -2.32 40.04
N PRO A 452 3.11 -2.34 40.74
CA PRO A 452 3.85 -1.10 40.97
C PRO A 452 3.92 -0.40 39.60
N PRO A 453 3.73 0.94 39.49
CA PRO A 453 3.82 1.61 38.19
C PRO A 453 5.09 1.09 37.54
N SER A 454 4.93 0.21 36.54
CA SER A 454 5.90 -0.87 36.30
C SER A 454 7.25 -0.23 36.25
N ALA A 455 8.08 -0.50 37.28
CA ALA A 455 9.41 0.04 37.42
C ALA A 455 9.59 1.34 36.61
N ALA A 456 8.75 2.37 36.82
CA ALA A 456 8.55 3.42 35.79
C ALA A 456 9.73 4.41 35.74
N ARG A 457 10.84 3.99 36.35
CA ARG A 457 12.16 4.61 36.39
C ARG A 457 13.31 3.63 36.10
N ASP A 458 13.04 2.34 35.90
CA ASP A 458 13.93 1.43 35.17
C ASP A 458 13.37 1.12 33.77
N ASP A 459 12.08 1.38 33.50
CA ASP A 459 11.32 1.09 32.26
C ASP A 459 11.08 2.30 31.36
N LEU A 460 11.43 3.53 31.77
CA LEU A 460 11.74 4.51 30.73
C LEU A 460 13.03 4.03 30.05
N GLU A 461 14.02 3.59 30.82
CA GLU A 461 15.18 2.88 30.29
C GLU A 461 14.79 1.53 29.69
N ALA A 462 13.93 0.69 30.26
CA ALA A 462 13.58 -0.65 29.75
C ALA A 462 12.56 -0.65 28.60
N GLY A 463 11.70 0.36 28.54
CA GLY A 463 10.79 0.67 27.43
C GLY A 463 11.53 1.37 26.30
N LEU A 464 12.49 2.27 26.60
CA LEU A 464 13.49 2.73 25.62
C LEU A 464 14.45 1.59 25.22
N LEU A 465 14.80 0.68 26.12
CA LEU A 465 15.61 -0.52 25.88
C LEU A 465 14.79 -1.66 25.29
N GLU A 466 13.46 -1.58 25.22
CA GLU A 466 12.64 -2.48 24.40
C GLU A 466 12.53 -1.94 22.98
N PHE A 467 12.65 -0.63 22.78
CA PHE A 467 13.03 -0.06 21.48
C PHE A 467 14.50 -0.36 21.11
N ASP A 468 15.41 -0.44 22.09
CA ASP A 468 16.82 -0.85 21.91
C ASP A 468 17.10 -2.32 22.30
N ARG A 469 16.10 -3.20 22.32
CA ARG A 469 16.36 -4.65 22.36
C ARG A 469 16.82 -5.02 20.95
N GLU A 470 18.05 -4.62 20.62
CA GLU A 470 18.86 -5.35 19.66
C GLU A 470 18.66 -6.81 20.01
N GLU A 471 18.13 -7.60 19.05
CA GLU A 471 18.01 -9.05 19.14
C GLU A 471 19.21 -9.54 19.95
N ARG A 472 19.01 -10.13 21.14
CA ARG A 472 20.13 -10.80 21.83
C ARG A 472 20.59 -11.87 20.86
N VAL A 473 21.66 -11.56 20.13
CA VAL A 473 22.10 -12.42 19.05
C VAL A 473 22.76 -13.61 19.73
N ASP A 474 22.11 -14.76 19.66
CA ASP A 474 22.69 -16.00 20.15
C ASP A 474 23.93 -16.31 19.28
N PRO A 475 25.16 -16.19 19.82
CA PRO A 475 26.38 -16.38 19.03
C PRO A 475 26.52 -17.82 18.53
N SER A 476 25.81 -18.77 19.14
CA SER A 476 25.80 -20.18 18.74
C SER A 476 24.98 -20.44 17.46
N SER A 477 24.12 -19.49 17.07
CA SER A 477 23.30 -19.56 15.85
C SER A 477 24.08 -19.24 14.57
N TRP A 478 25.30 -18.69 14.67
CA TRP A 478 26.06 -18.26 13.51
C TRP A 478 26.81 -19.41 12.84
N PRO A 479 26.85 -19.44 11.49
CA PRO A 479 27.70 -20.39 10.78
C PRO A 479 29.18 -20.16 11.12
N TYR A 480 29.98 -21.22 11.06
CA TYR A 480 31.43 -21.12 11.20
C TYR A 480 32.00 -20.15 10.16
N PRO A 481 32.81 -19.16 10.59
CA PRO A 481 33.33 -18.16 9.68
C PRO A 481 34.30 -18.79 8.68
N ARG A 482 34.15 -18.45 7.40
CA ARG A 482 35.03 -18.95 6.31
C ARG A 482 35.96 -17.89 5.75
N LEU A 483 35.58 -16.62 5.85
CA LEU A 483 36.34 -15.47 5.39
C LEU A 483 36.27 -14.37 6.45
N ALA A 484 37.27 -13.51 6.49
CA ALA A 484 37.32 -12.36 7.38
C ALA A 484 37.10 -11.05 6.61
N VAL A 485 36.21 -10.22 7.16
CA VAL A 485 35.94 -8.85 6.74
C VAL A 485 36.56 -7.91 7.77
N GLY A 486 37.36 -6.97 7.29
CA GLY A 486 38.13 -6.01 8.08
C GLY A 486 37.60 -4.60 7.94
N ILE A 487 37.15 -4.00 9.04
CA ILE A 487 36.63 -2.63 9.11
C ILE A 487 37.78 -1.71 9.55
N LEU A 488 38.21 -0.82 8.66
CA LEU A 488 39.31 0.11 8.90
C LEU A 488 38.81 1.46 9.40
N LYS A 489 39.56 2.07 10.33
CA LYS A 489 39.29 3.43 10.80
C LYS A 489 39.63 4.45 9.72
N ASP A 490 38.74 5.40 9.49
CA ASP A 490 39.03 6.58 8.68
C ASP A 490 39.87 7.59 9.48
N SER A 491 41.21 7.54 9.34
CA SER A 491 42.15 8.39 10.08
C SER A 491 42.15 9.86 9.62
N ASN A 492 42.53 10.79 10.51
CA ASN A 492 42.96 12.17 10.22
C ASN A 492 42.07 12.97 9.25
N GLY A 493 40.76 13.04 9.51
CA GLY A 493 39.84 13.89 8.75
C GLY A 493 39.28 13.28 7.47
N GLY A 494 39.41 11.96 7.26
CA GLY A 494 38.82 11.26 6.11
C GLY A 494 37.28 11.21 6.14
N SER A 495 36.70 10.67 7.21
CA SER A 495 35.26 10.66 7.44
C SER A 495 34.95 10.47 8.92
N VAL A 496 33.84 11.02 9.39
CA VAL A 496 33.26 10.73 10.72
C VAL A 496 32.35 9.50 10.70
N MET A 497 32.20 8.84 9.54
CA MET A 497 31.42 7.62 9.38
C MET A 497 32.26 6.36 9.54
N VAL A 498 31.59 5.25 9.78
CA VAL A 498 32.16 3.89 9.77
C VAL A 498 31.46 3.06 8.69
N PRO A 499 32.17 2.16 7.97
CA PRO A 499 31.55 1.45 6.85
C PRO A 499 30.54 0.38 7.27
N ILE A 500 30.61 -0.10 8.52
CA ILE A 500 29.66 -1.05 9.11
C ILE A 500 29.37 -0.59 10.54
N ALA A 501 28.13 -0.21 10.82
CA ALA A 501 27.66 0.09 12.17
C ALA A 501 27.42 -1.21 12.97
N PRO A 502 27.49 -1.18 14.32
CA PRO A 502 27.40 -2.39 15.16
C PRO A 502 26.18 -3.27 14.86
N LYS A 503 25.00 -2.67 14.67
CA LYS A 503 23.75 -3.39 14.36
C LYS A 503 23.77 -4.24 13.08
N PHE A 504 24.72 -4.00 12.17
CA PHE A 504 24.89 -4.79 10.95
C PHE A 504 25.94 -5.90 11.07
N VAL A 505 26.76 -5.92 12.13
CA VAL A 505 27.71 -7.01 12.39
C VAL A 505 27.02 -8.37 12.48
N PRO A 506 25.85 -8.54 13.14
CA PRO A 506 25.15 -9.82 13.16
C PRO A 506 24.76 -10.32 11.77
N ARG A 507 24.44 -9.41 10.84
CA ARG A 507 24.15 -9.76 9.45
C ARG A 507 25.39 -10.32 8.75
N LEU A 508 26.56 -9.70 8.95
CA LEU A 508 27.83 -10.22 8.43
C LEU A 508 28.18 -11.59 9.03
N ARG A 509 27.93 -11.79 10.33
CA ARG A 509 28.11 -13.09 11.00
C ARG A 509 27.19 -14.16 10.42
N LYS A 510 25.91 -13.84 10.19
CA LYS A 510 24.93 -14.72 9.51
C LYS A 510 25.37 -15.07 8.08
N MET A 511 26.13 -14.19 7.42
CA MET A 511 26.75 -14.44 6.12
C MET A 511 28.05 -15.24 6.20
N ALA A 512 28.42 -15.80 7.36
CA ALA A 512 29.65 -16.57 7.60
C ALA A 512 30.96 -15.78 7.48
N PHE A 513 30.93 -14.47 7.74
CA PHE A 513 32.14 -13.68 7.90
C PHE A 513 32.61 -13.67 9.36
N ARG A 514 33.92 -13.74 9.56
CA ARG A 514 34.60 -13.22 10.75
C ARG A 514 34.72 -11.72 10.58
N VAL A 515 34.34 -10.93 11.58
CA VAL A 515 34.36 -9.47 11.48
C VAL A 515 35.49 -8.94 12.36
N LEU A 516 36.52 -8.36 11.75
CA LEU A 516 37.61 -7.68 12.43
C LEU A 516 37.39 -6.17 12.34
N ILE A 517 37.52 -5.45 13.42
CA ILE A 517 37.41 -3.99 13.41
C ILE A 517 38.58 -3.35 14.14
N GLN A 518 39.16 -2.32 13.53
CA GLN A 518 40.19 -1.52 14.17
C GLN A 518 39.63 -0.81 15.40
N SER A 519 40.34 -0.88 16.53
CA SER A 519 39.97 -0.19 17.76
C SER A 519 39.77 1.31 17.52
N GLY A 520 38.66 1.84 18.01
CA GLY A 520 38.25 3.22 17.88
C GLY A 520 37.81 3.63 16.46
N ALA A 521 37.50 2.68 15.56
CA ALA A 521 37.00 2.98 14.21
C ALA A 521 35.59 3.60 14.22
N GLY A 522 34.72 3.17 15.14
CA GLY A 522 33.36 3.70 15.27
C GLY A 522 33.24 4.96 16.12
N ALA A 523 34.30 5.38 16.82
CA ALA A 523 34.22 6.40 17.86
C ALA A 523 33.70 7.75 17.33
N ASP A 524 34.18 8.18 16.17
CA ASP A 524 33.79 9.45 15.55
C ASP A 524 32.32 9.43 15.06
N ALA A 525 31.78 8.24 14.80
CA ALA A 525 30.39 8.03 14.41
C ALA A 525 29.43 7.90 15.61
N GLY A 526 29.97 7.75 16.82
CA GLY A 526 29.20 7.52 18.05
C GLY A 526 29.08 6.05 18.46
N PHE A 527 29.87 5.14 17.89
CA PHE A 527 29.87 3.71 18.24
C PHE A 527 31.14 3.31 18.99
N SER A 528 30.97 2.70 20.15
CA SER A 528 32.05 2.19 21.00
C SER A 528 32.54 0.80 20.54
N ASP A 529 33.81 0.49 20.82
CA ASP A 529 34.39 -0.84 20.56
C ASP A 529 33.63 -1.97 21.30
N GLU A 530 32.98 -1.64 22.41
CA GLU A 530 32.21 -2.61 23.19
C GLU A 530 30.89 -2.99 22.50
N GLU A 531 30.22 -2.06 21.82
CA GLU A 531 29.04 -2.37 21.00
C GLU A 531 29.40 -3.35 19.87
N TYR A 532 30.54 -3.14 19.20
CA TYR A 532 31.03 -4.06 18.19
C TYR A 532 31.33 -5.45 18.75
N ARG A 533 31.95 -5.53 19.95
CA ARG A 533 32.24 -6.80 20.62
C ARG A 533 30.96 -7.56 20.93
N ARG A 534 29.94 -6.88 21.47
CA ARG A 534 28.61 -7.49 21.75
C ARG A 534 27.91 -7.96 20.49
N ALA A 535 28.06 -7.22 19.39
CA ALA A 535 27.46 -7.55 18.10
C ALA A 535 28.18 -8.71 17.35
N GLY A 536 29.33 -9.19 17.87
CA GLY A 536 30.06 -10.35 17.33
C GLY A 536 31.31 -10.03 16.51
N ALA A 537 31.82 -8.80 16.57
CA ALA A 537 33.08 -8.42 15.95
C ALA A 537 34.27 -8.58 16.91
N GLU A 538 35.44 -8.81 16.34
CA GLU A 538 36.71 -8.88 17.05
C GLU A 538 37.45 -7.55 16.92
N ILE A 539 37.72 -6.92 18.06
CA ILE A 539 38.45 -5.66 18.10
C ILE A 539 39.93 -5.93 17.98
N VAL A 540 40.58 -5.31 17.00
CA VAL A 540 42.03 -5.42 16.77
C VAL A 540 42.72 -4.06 16.93
N PRO A 541 43.96 -4.02 17.45
CA PRO A 541 44.54 -2.77 17.95
C PRO A 541 45.03 -1.80 16.85
N SER A 542 45.34 -2.29 15.65
CA SER A 542 45.95 -1.49 14.58
C SER A 542 45.35 -1.79 13.20
N ALA A 543 45.49 -0.82 12.28
CA ALA A 543 45.12 -1.01 10.89
C ALA A 543 45.88 -2.18 10.24
N ASP A 544 47.15 -2.36 10.58
CA ASP A 544 47.96 -3.47 10.05
C ASP A 544 47.43 -4.84 10.52
N ALA A 545 46.91 -4.92 11.75
CA ALA A 545 46.28 -6.15 12.24
C ALA A 545 45.00 -6.49 11.45
N VAL A 546 44.18 -5.48 11.13
CA VAL A 546 43.00 -5.66 10.26
C VAL A 546 43.42 -6.11 8.85
N ILE A 547 44.36 -5.38 8.24
CA ILE A 547 44.82 -5.62 6.86
C ILE A 547 45.38 -7.03 6.71
N ASN A 548 46.17 -7.49 7.69
CA ASN A 548 46.74 -8.83 7.65
C ASN A 548 45.68 -9.90 7.95
N GLY A 549 44.77 -9.65 8.90
CA GLY A 549 43.79 -10.62 9.38
C GLY A 549 42.52 -10.80 8.56
N ALA A 550 42.22 -9.90 7.60
CA ALA A 550 41.01 -9.94 6.79
C ALA A 550 41.29 -9.99 5.28
N GLU A 551 40.56 -10.80 4.54
CA GLU A 551 40.64 -10.88 3.08
C GLU A 551 39.89 -9.73 2.39
N VAL A 552 38.77 -9.30 2.98
CA VAL A 552 37.95 -8.19 2.47
C VAL A 552 38.08 -6.99 3.40
N LEU A 553 38.53 -5.85 2.89
CA LEU A 553 38.74 -4.61 3.63
C LEU A 553 37.65 -3.61 3.28
N LEU A 554 37.01 -3.06 4.31
CA LEU A 554 35.95 -2.06 4.19
C LEU A 554 36.44 -0.72 4.74
N ARG A 555 36.19 0.34 3.98
CA ARG A 555 36.51 1.72 4.35
C ARG A 555 35.48 2.67 3.74
N VAL A 556 35.24 3.83 4.35
CA VAL A 556 34.40 4.84 3.72
C VAL A 556 35.22 5.61 2.70
N SER A 557 36.29 6.29 3.13
CA SER A 557 37.09 7.14 2.24
C SER A 557 38.07 6.34 1.36
N PRO A 558 38.59 6.92 0.28
CA PRO A 558 39.69 6.31 -0.48
C PRO A 558 40.89 5.95 0.42
N PRO A 559 41.63 4.88 0.11
CA PRO A 559 42.80 4.48 0.89
C PRO A 559 43.95 5.48 0.68
N SER A 560 44.72 5.76 1.73
CA SER A 560 45.92 6.59 1.60
C SER A 560 47.03 5.81 0.87
N PRO A 561 47.96 6.48 0.16
CA PRO A 561 49.10 5.83 -0.48
C PRO A 561 49.90 4.91 0.45
N ASP A 562 50.08 5.33 1.70
CA ASP A 562 50.77 4.57 2.76
C ASP A 562 49.98 3.35 3.25
N MET A 563 48.65 3.40 3.20
CA MET A 563 47.82 2.23 3.50
C MET A 563 47.90 1.22 2.36
N VAL A 564 47.84 1.69 1.11
CA VAL A 564 47.94 0.82 -0.06
C VAL A 564 49.27 0.06 -0.09
N SER A 565 50.39 0.72 0.27
CA SER A 565 51.71 0.06 0.31
C SER A 565 51.84 -1.07 1.34
N ARG A 566 50.96 -1.08 2.36
CA ARG A 566 50.92 -2.09 3.42
C ARG A 566 49.92 -3.22 3.15
N MET A 567 49.10 -3.12 2.11
CA MET A 567 48.14 -4.18 1.75
C MET A 567 48.87 -5.36 1.10
N PRO A 568 48.70 -6.60 1.61
CA PRO A 568 49.14 -7.79 0.91
C PRO A 568 48.46 -7.95 -0.45
N ARG A 569 49.04 -8.81 -1.30
CA ARG A 569 48.39 -9.25 -2.55
C ARG A 569 47.07 -9.95 -2.26
N ASP A 570 46.18 -9.95 -3.24
CA ASP A 570 44.91 -10.69 -3.26
C ASP A 570 43.85 -10.22 -2.24
N LYS A 571 44.04 -9.05 -1.62
CA LYS A 571 42.99 -8.40 -0.80
C LYS A 571 41.90 -7.82 -1.69
N VAL A 572 40.67 -7.76 -1.16
CA VAL A 572 39.55 -7.05 -1.78
C VAL A 572 39.24 -5.80 -0.98
N LEU A 573 39.38 -4.61 -1.57
CA LEU A 573 39.04 -3.34 -0.95
C LEU A 573 37.69 -2.85 -1.46
N ILE A 574 36.80 -2.45 -0.56
CA ILE A 574 35.53 -1.80 -0.87
C ILE A 574 35.50 -0.43 -0.18
N SER A 575 35.48 0.64 -0.96
CA SER A 575 35.40 2.02 -0.47
C SER A 575 34.92 2.99 -1.54
N TYR A 576 34.75 4.25 -1.18
CA TYR A 576 34.82 5.30 -2.20
C TYR A 576 36.21 5.32 -2.82
N LEU A 577 36.30 5.47 -4.14
CA LEU A 577 37.58 5.58 -4.86
C LEU A 577 37.65 6.82 -5.75
N PHE A 578 36.53 7.30 -6.29
CA PHE A 578 36.48 8.37 -7.28
C PHE A 578 37.48 8.16 -8.44
N PRO A 579 37.35 7.04 -9.20
CA PRO A 579 38.37 6.62 -10.17
C PRO A 579 38.74 7.67 -11.22
N SER A 580 37.79 8.53 -11.59
CA SER A 580 37.98 9.63 -12.56
C SER A 580 38.94 10.72 -12.09
N VAL A 581 39.09 10.89 -10.76
CA VAL A 581 39.95 11.91 -10.15
C VAL A 581 41.21 11.28 -9.55
N ASN A 582 41.08 10.10 -8.93
CA ASN A 582 42.14 9.46 -8.16
C ASN A 582 42.89 8.36 -8.94
N THR A 583 43.27 8.64 -10.19
CA THR A 583 43.93 7.65 -11.08
C THR A 583 45.22 7.07 -10.48
N GLN A 584 46.02 7.89 -9.80
CA GLN A 584 47.25 7.44 -9.13
C GLN A 584 46.98 6.40 -8.03
N ALA A 585 45.87 6.53 -7.29
CA ALA A 585 45.51 5.57 -6.25
C ALA A 585 45.13 4.21 -6.86
N LEU A 586 44.43 4.21 -8.01
CA LEU A 586 44.10 2.99 -8.75
C LEU A 586 45.36 2.27 -9.24
N ASP A 587 46.34 3.02 -9.77
CA ASP A 587 47.60 2.45 -10.23
C ASP A 587 48.42 1.85 -9.09
N MET A 588 48.39 2.47 -7.90
CA MET A 588 49.03 1.92 -6.71
C MET A 588 48.35 0.62 -6.24
N LEU A 589 47.01 0.60 -6.20
CA LEU A 589 46.24 -0.61 -5.87
C LEU A 589 46.51 -1.75 -6.86
N ALA A 590 46.60 -1.42 -8.15
CA ALA A 590 46.94 -2.37 -9.21
C ALA A 590 48.36 -2.94 -9.03
N ARG A 591 49.37 -2.08 -8.75
CA ARG A 591 50.74 -2.55 -8.48
C ARG A 591 50.84 -3.47 -7.27
N GLN A 592 50.00 -3.26 -6.26
CA GLN A 592 49.95 -4.10 -5.06
C GLN A 592 49.15 -5.40 -5.26
N GLY A 593 48.49 -5.60 -6.40
CA GLY A 593 47.69 -6.81 -6.64
C GLY A 593 46.38 -6.83 -5.87
N VAL A 594 45.87 -5.67 -5.43
CA VAL A 594 44.60 -5.55 -4.71
C VAL A 594 43.44 -5.48 -5.72
N THR A 595 42.33 -6.16 -5.42
CA THR A 595 41.07 -5.98 -6.15
C THR A 595 40.27 -4.89 -5.45
N ALA A 596 39.87 -3.82 -6.15
CA ALA A 596 39.24 -2.66 -5.55
C ALA A 596 37.88 -2.37 -6.19
N LEU A 597 36.83 -2.29 -5.38
CA LEU A 597 35.46 -1.96 -5.77
C LEU A 597 35.15 -0.52 -5.32
N ALA A 598 34.82 0.33 -6.30
CA ALA A 598 34.42 1.72 -6.11
C ALA A 598 32.91 1.81 -5.88
N VAL A 599 32.49 2.05 -4.64
CA VAL A 599 31.04 2.16 -4.31
C VAL A 599 30.39 3.42 -4.89
N ASP A 600 31.20 4.37 -5.36
CA ASP A 600 30.75 5.52 -6.16
C ASP A 600 30.43 5.18 -7.62
N GLU A 601 30.88 4.03 -8.15
CA GLU A 601 30.67 3.65 -9.55
C GLU A 601 29.54 2.63 -9.72
N VAL A 602 28.63 2.52 -8.74
CA VAL A 602 27.44 1.66 -8.84
C VAL A 602 26.65 2.00 -10.12
N PRO A 603 26.44 1.03 -11.02
CA PRO A 603 25.68 1.27 -12.24
C PRO A 603 24.23 1.64 -11.95
N ARG A 604 23.67 2.59 -12.71
CA ARG A 604 22.27 3.03 -12.59
C ARG A 604 21.30 2.05 -13.27
N VAL A 605 21.21 0.83 -12.74
CA VAL A 605 20.26 -0.20 -13.17
C VAL A 605 19.35 -0.61 -12.01
N THR A 606 18.12 -1.02 -12.28
CA THR A 606 17.09 -1.30 -11.25
C THR A 606 17.58 -2.27 -10.17
N ARG A 607 18.31 -3.32 -10.54
CA ARG A 607 18.88 -4.31 -9.60
C ARG A 607 19.90 -3.70 -8.62
N ALA A 608 20.64 -2.69 -9.06
CA ALA A 608 21.75 -2.10 -8.31
C ALA A 608 21.31 -0.93 -7.40
N GLN A 609 20.05 -0.51 -7.43
CA GLN A 609 19.54 0.60 -6.60
C GLN A 609 19.77 0.35 -5.09
N LYS A 610 19.68 -0.90 -4.63
CA LYS A 610 19.97 -1.29 -3.24
C LYS A 610 21.45 -1.13 -2.83
N LEU A 611 22.34 -0.95 -3.81
CA LEU A 611 23.78 -0.77 -3.64
C LEU A 611 24.20 0.70 -3.76
N ASP A 612 23.32 1.58 -4.25
CA ASP A 612 23.65 2.96 -4.59
C ASP A 612 23.82 3.83 -3.34
N VAL A 613 25.07 3.91 -2.89
CA VAL A 613 25.48 4.74 -1.75
C VAL A 613 25.31 6.23 -2.05
N LYS A 614 25.52 6.67 -3.30
CA LYS A 614 25.38 8.09 -3.68
C LYS A 614 23.94 8.56 -3.46
N SER A 615 22.97 7.78 -3.92
CA SER A 615 21.55 8.08 -3.72
C SER A 615 21.17 8.08 -2.24
N ALA A 616 21.65 7.12 -1.45
CA ALA A 616 21.40 7.06 0.00
C ALA A 616 21.95 8.32 0.73
N MET A 617 23.20 8.70 0.44
CA MET A 617 23.80 9.90 1.04
C MET A 617 23.10 11.19 0.59
N GLN A 618 22.76 11.30 -0.70
CA GLN A 618 22.03 12.46 -1.23
C GLN A 618 20.65 12.64 -0.59
N GLY A 619 19.91 11.55 -0.37
CA GLY A 619 18.67 11.61 0.40
C GLY A 619 18.93 12.21 1.79
N LEU A 620 19.92 11.68 2.50
CA LEU A 620 20.26 12.17 3.84
C LEU A 620 20.71 13.65 3.84
N GLN A 621 21.44 14.08 2.82
CA GLN A 621 21.81 15.49 2.60
C GLN A 621 20.57 16.38 2.45
N GLY A 622 19.60 15.97 1.61
CA GLY A 622 18.35 16.69 1.39
C GLY A 622 17.53 16.86 2.67
N TYR A 623 17.42 15.79 3.46
CA TYR A 623 16.80 15.84 4.79
C TYR A 623 17.54 16.82 5.72
N ARG A 624 18.87 16.67 5.85
CA ARG A 624 19.66 17.53 6.76
C ARG A 624 19.62 18.99 6.38
N ALA A 625 19.62 19.30 5.08
CA ALA A 625 19.54 20.66 4.57
C ALA A 625 18.31 21.39 5.11
N VAL A 626 17.16 20.72 5.13
CA VAL A 626 15.91 21.28 5.65
C VAL A 626 15.98 21.51 7.16
N ILE A 627 16.54 20.56 7.92
CA ILE A 627 16.71 20.71 9.38
C ILE A 627 17.63 21.88 9.71
N GLU A 628 18.77 22.01 9.02
CA GLU A 628 19.71 23.12 9.20
C GLU A 628 19.09 24.46 8.78
N ALA A 629 18.29 24.47 7.70
CA ALA A 629 17.57 25.65 7.27
C ALA A 629 16.60 26.15 8.35
N PHE A 630 15.74 25.27 8.86
CA PHE A 630 14.75 25.64 9.89
C PHE A 630 15.36 25.90 11.26
N ASN A 631 16.53 25.32 11.56
CA ASN A 631 17.29 25.68 12.76
C ASN A 631 17.84 27.11 12.69
N ALA A 632 18.23 27.58 11.51
CA ALA A 632 18.73 28.94 11.30
C ALA A 632 17.62 29.97 11.01
N LEU A 633 16.42 29.53 10.62
CA LEU A 633 15.32 30.39 10.22
C LEU A 633 14.55 30.89 11.46
N PRO A 634 14.44 32.22 11.69
CA PRO A 634 13.66 32.78 12.79
C PRO A 634 12.15 32.83 12.45
N LYS A 635 11.59 31.74 11.90
CA LYS A 635 10.18 31.62 11.48
C LYS A 635 9.72 30.17 11.59
N LEU A 636 8.46 29.96 11.97
CA LEU A 636 7.83 28.63 11.98
C LEU A 636 7.74 28.05 10.56
N SER A 637 7.99 26.75 10.43
CA SER A 637 7.83 26.04 9.17
C SER A 637 6.38 25.98 8.72
N LYS A 638 5.46 25.67 9.65
CA LYS A 638 4.03 25.49 9.40
C LYS A 638 3.20 26.73 9.69
N ALA A 639 2.09 26.86 8.98
CA ALA A 639 1.06 27.83 9.34
C ALA A 639 0.42 27.45 10.69
N SER A 640 0.14 28.45 11.51
CA SER A 640 -0.54 28.25 12.79
C SER A 640 -1.46 29.42 13.10
N ILE A 641 -2.59 29.12 13.73
CA ILE A 641 -3.50 30.13 14.28
C ILE A 641 -3.41 30.01 15.80
N SER A 642 -3.13 31.11 16.47
CA SER A 642 -3.12 31.21 17.93
C SER A 642 -3.98 32.38 18.41
N ALA A 643 -4.12 32.54 19.72
CA ALA A 643 -4.79 33.70 20.31
C ALA A 643 -4.14 35.04 19.89
N ALA A 644 -2.86 35.03 19.53
CA ALA A 644 -2.12 36.21 19.05
C ALA A 644 -2.31 36.48 17.55
N GLY A 645 -3.04 35.63 16.82
CA GLY A 645 -3.33 35.79 15.40
C GLY A 645 -2.79 34.66 14.52
N ARG A 646 -2.79 34.89 13.20
CA ARG A 646 -2.36 33.92 12.19
C ARG A 646 -0.90 34.14 11.82
N VAL A 647 -0.12 33.06 11.89
CA VAL A 647 1.26 33.00 11.36
C VAL A 647 1.24 32.20 10.05
N GLU A 648 1.83 32.78 9.00
CA GLU A 648 1.97 32.10 7.72
C GLU A 648 3.09 31.06 7.75
N ALA A 649 2.90 29.97 7.01
CA ALA A 649 3.94 28.97 6.77
C ALA A 649 5.20 29.59 6.13
N ALA A 650 6.35 28.97 6.37
CA ALA A 650 7.56 29.30 5.66
C ALA A 650 7.45 28.88 4.18
N LYS A 651 8.07 29.64 3.30
CA LYS A 651 8.15 29.36 1.86
C LYS A 651 9.54 28.84 1.52
N VAL A 652 9.63 27.61 1.04
CA VAL A 652 10.89 26.92 0.72
C VAL A 652 10.99 26.75 -0.79
N PHE A 653 12.10 27.18 -1.39
CA PHE A 653 12.38 26.96 -2.81
C PHE A 653 13.58 26.04 -2.99
N VAL A 654 13.39 24.95 -3.71
CA VAL A 654 14.43 23.94 -3.97
C VAL A 654 14.85 24.00 -5.44
N ILE A 655 16.15 24.20 -5.67
CA ILE A 655 16.77 24.29 -7.00
C ILE A 655 17.55 23.01 -7.26
N GLY A 656 17.10 22.25 -8.25
CA GLY A 656 17.49 20.88 -8.56
C GLY A 656 16.55 19.88 -7.88
N ALA A 657 15.91 19.02 -8.67
CA ALA A 657 15.04 17.93 -8.25
C ALA A 657 15.73 16.56 -8.51
N GLY A 658 16.99 16.46 -8.07
CA GLY A 658 17.65 15.15 -7.89
C GLY A 658 17.22 14.49 -6.59
N VAL A 659 17.87 13.40 -6.18
CA VAL A 659 17.54 12.66 -4.94
C VAL A 659 17.56 13.58 -3.71
N ALA A 660 18.60 14.40 -3.55
CA ALA A 660 18.69 15.37 -2.46
C ALA A 660 17.58 16.44 -2.53
N GLY A 661 17.27 16.93 -3.73
CA GLY A 661 16.24 17.94 -3.95
C GLY A 661 14.84 17.42 -3.62
N LEU A 662 14.47 16.24 -4.12
CA LEU A 662 13.18 15.62 -3.84
C LEU A 662 13.03 15.29 -2.35
N GLN A 663 14.09 14.80 -1.70
CA GLN A 663 14.06 14.57 -0.26
C GLN A 663 13.92 15.87 0.53
N ALA A 664 14.57 16.95 0.11
CA ALA A 664 14.39 18.27 0.71
C ALA A 664 12.95 18.78 0.53
N ILE A 665 12.35 18.59 -0.64
CA ILE A 665 10.95 18.96 -0.90
C ILE A 665 10.00 18.19 0.02
N SER A 666 10.13 16.86 0.06
CA SER A 666 9.30 15.99 0.89
C SER A 666 9.44 16.34 2.38
N THR A 667 10.67 16.58 2.85
CA THR A 667 10.94 16.92 4.25
C THR A 667 10.36 18.28 4.62
N ALA A 668 10.55 19.31 3.78
CA ALA A 668 10.00 20.65 4.03
C ALA A 668 8.47 20.66 3.99
N HIS A 669 7.86 19.93 3.05
CA HIS A 669 6.40 19.77 2.97
C HIS A 669 5.85 19.05 4.21
N GLY A 670 6.52 17.97 4.65
CA GLY A 670 6.18 17.25 5.88
C GLY A 670 6.25 18.11 7.15
N LEU A 671 7.13 19.12 7.17
CA LEU A 671 7.18 20.13 8.24
C LEU A 671 6.10 21.24 8.12
N GLY A 672 5.21 21.14 7.13
CA GLY A 672 4.09 22.06 6.91
C GLY A 672 4.45 23.34 6.15
N ALA A 673 5.63 23.40 5.52
CA ALA A 673 6.05 24.54 4.72
C ALA A 673 5.40 24.55 3.33
N GLN A 674 5.28 25.72 2.73
CA GLN A 674 4.92 25.86 1.32
C GLN A 674 6.18 25.65 0.47
N VAL A 675 6.20 24.59 -0.34
CA VAL A 675 7.41 24.20 -1.06
C VAL A 675 7.25 24.43 -2.56
N PHE A 676 8.29 24.99 -3.17
CA PHE A 676 8.41 25.23 -4.60
C PHE A 676 9.66 24.51 -5.11
N GLY A 677 9.59 23.87 -6.28
CA GLY A 677 10.71 23.13 -6.86
C GLY A 677 11.01 23.59 -8.28
N HIS A 678 12.28 23.65 -8.67
CA HIS A 678 12.71 23.92 -10.03
C HIS A 678 13.82 22.93 -10.44
N ASP A 679 13.70 22.36 -11.63
CA ASP A 679 14.76 21.59 -12.28
C ASP A 679 14.75 21.93 -13.77
N VAL A 680 15.88 21.68 -14.44
CA VAL A 680 16.01 21.87 -15.89
C VAL A 680 15.31 20.77 -16.68
N ARG A 681 15.06 19.62 -16.05
CA ARG A 681 14.36 18.47 -16.63
C ARG A 681 12.85 18.67 -16.48
N SER A 682 12.10 18.53 -17.56
CA SER A 682 10.63 18.59 -17.52
C SER A 682 10.02 17.37 -16.80
N ALA A 683 10.65 16.20 -16.93
CA ALA A 683 10.21 14.95 -16.31
C ALA A 683 10.11 15.02 -14.77
N THR A 684 10.91 15.87 -14.12
CA THR A 684 10.88 16.01 -12.66
C THR A 684 9.68 16.82 -12.15
N ARG A 685 8.84 17.39 -13.03
CA ARG A 685 7.63 18.10 -12.61
C ARG A 685 6.71 17.20 -11.80
N GLU A 686 6.40 16.03 -12.35
CA GLU A 686 5.54 15.05 -11.71
C GLU A 686 6.14 14.55 -10.39
N GLU A 687 7.46 14.34 -10.35
CA GLU A 687 8.18 13.96 -9.13
C GLU A 687 8.06 15.03 -8.04
N VAL A 688 8.31 16.30 -8.38
CA VAL A 688 8.18 17.44 -7.44
C VAL A 688 6.76 17.56 -6.89
N GLU A 689 5.75 17.43 -7.76
CA GLU A 689 4.34 17.51 -7.39
C GLU A 689 3.90 16.32 -6.52
N SER A 690 4.40 15.12 -6.81
CA SER A 690 4.17 13.91 -6.00
C SER A 690 4.75 14.02 -4.58
N CYS A 691 5.85 14.77 -4.42
CA CYS A 691 6.46 15.06 -3.11
C CYS A 691 5.77 16.20 -2.34
N GLY A 692 4.71 16.80 -2.88
CA GLY A 692 3.95 17.90 -2.25
C GLY A 692 4.51 19.30 -2.53
N GLY A 693 5.46 19.43 -3.46
CA GLY A 693 5.98 20.72 -3.93
C GLY A 693 5.23 21.26 -5.14
N LYS A 694 5.30 22.58 -5.38
CA LYS A 694 4.81 23.20 -6.61
C LYS A 694 5.95 23.42 -7.60
N PHE A 695 5.87 22.83 -8.79
CA PHE A 695 6.92 23.00 -9.80
C PHE A 695 6.88 24.39 -10.45
N ILE A 696 8.04 25.05 -10.53
CA ILE A 696 8.24 26.37 -11.16
C ILE A 696 9.07 26.17 -12.43
N GLY A 697 8.39 26.13 -13.59
CA GLY A 697 9.01 25.94 -14.90
C GLY A 697 9.26 27.25 -15.66
N LEU A 698 10.16 27.20 -16.65
CA LEU A 698 10.41 28.32 -17.57
C LEU A 698 9.25 28.49 -18.57
N ARG A 699 8.82 29.73 -18.80
CA ARG A 699 7.81 30.04 -19.83
C ARG A 699 8.47 30.01 -21.22
N GLY A 700 8.11 29.02 -22.04
CA GLY A 700 8.42 29.02 -23.48
C GLY A 700 9.87 28.70 -23.89
N GLY A 701 10.62 27.95 -23.09
CA GLY A 701 11.99 27.51 -23.44
C GLY A 701 12.01 26.13 -24.12
N GLU A 702 12.91 25.95 -25.09
CA GLU A 702 13.21 24.66 -25.72
C GLU A 702 13.48 23.58 -24.66
N GLU A 703 12.84 22.43 -24.83
CA GLU A 703 13.00 21.27 -23.96
C GLU A 703 14.44 20.78 -24.05
N ALA A 704 15.13 20.70 -22.90
CA ALA A 704 16.44 20.08 -22.86
C ALA A 704 16.26 18.56 -23.08
N GLU A 705 16.53 18.07 -24.30
CA GLU A 705 16.76 16.64 -24.52
C GLU A 705 18.00 16.23 -23.70
N VAL A 706 17.74 15.47 -22.63
CA VAL A 706 18.77 14.98 -21.72
C VAL A 706 19.12 13.55 -22.11
N LEU A 707 20.32 13.35 -22.67
CA LEU A 707 20.95 12.03 -22.78
C LEU A 707 21.51 11.62 -21.40
N GLY A 708 21.11 10.43 -20.92
CA GLY A 708 21.63 9.81 -19.69
C GLY A 708 21.03 10.30 -18.36
N GLY A 709 19.95 11.09 -18.36
CA GLY A 709 19.32 11.59 -17.13
C GLY A 709 20.11 12.68 -16.38
N TYR A 710 21.21 13.19 -16.96
CA TYR A 710 22.04 14.27 -16.42
C TYR A 710 21.78 15.61 -17.12
N ALA A 711 21.69 16.68 -16.35
CA ALA A 711 21.57 18.03 -16.90
C ALA A 711 22.77 18.40 -17.79
N ARG A 712 22.52 18.94 -18.99
CA ARG A 712 23.54 19.53 -19.88
C ARG A 712 23.67 21.04 -19.59
N GLU A 713 24.84 21.61 -19.84
CA GLU A 713 25.02 23.07 -19.90
C GLU A 713 24.17 23.65 -21.03
N MET A 714 23.23 24.53 -20.69
CA MET A 714 22.27 25.13 -21.60
C MET A 714 22.82 26.44 -22.21
N GLY A 715 22.33 26.82 -23.39
CA GLY A 715 22.75 28.05 -24.07
C GLY A 715 22.37 29.35 -23.33
N ASP A 716 23.00 30.47 -23.69
CA ASP A 716 22.91 31.75 -22.97
C ASP A 716 21.48 32.26 -22.77
N ALA A 717 20.59 32.04 -23.74
CA ALA A 717 19.19 32.45 -23.64
C ALA A 717 18.44 31.71 -22.52
N TYR A 718 18.68 30.40 -22.39
CA TYR A 718 18.10 29.59 -21.31
C TYR A 718 18.66 30.00 -19.95
N GLN A 719 19.98 30.21 -19.85
CA GLN A 719 20.61 30.66 -18.61
C GLN A 719 20.07 32.02 -18.16
N ARG A 720 19.80 32.95 -19.08
CA ARG A 720 19.15 34.23 -18.77
C ARG A 720 17.74 34.03 -18.22
N ALA A 721 16.93 33.22 -18.88
CA ALA A 721 15.55 32.94 -18.44
C ALA A 721 15.52 32.21 -17.07
N GLN A 722 16.42 31.25 -16.86
CA GLN A 722 16.60 30.56 -15.58
C GLN A 722 16.98 31.53 -14.47
N ARG A 723 17.95 32.42 -14.72
CA ARG A 723 18.36 33.43 -13.75
C ARG A 723 17.22 34.37 -13.38
N GLU A 724 16.41 34.79 -14.35
CA GLU A 724 15.24 35.64 -14.12
C GLU A 724 14.16 34.92 -13.28
N LEU A 725 13.86 33.65 -13.60
CA LEU A 725 12.94 32.82 -12.83
C LEU A 725 13.38 32.69 -11.37
N ILE A 726 14.65 32.34 -11.14
CA ILE A 726 15.21 32.20 -9.80
C ILE A 726 15.14 33.55 -9.09
N ALA A 727 15.58 34.64 -9.72
CA ALA A 727 15.56 35.98 -9.14
C ALA A 727 14.16 36.45 -8.73
N ASN A 728 13.13 36.13 -9.53
CA ASN A 728 11.75 36.47 -9.22
C ASN A 728 11.13 35.57 -8.15
N THR A 729 11.59 34.33 -8.02
CA THR A 729 11.06 33.37 -7.04
C THR A 729 11.65 33.61 -5.65
N ILE A 730 12.97 33.72 -5.53
CA ILE A 730 13.66 33.79 -4.22
C ILE A 730 13.24 34.99 -3.37
N LYS A 731 12.82 36.11 -3.99
CA LYS A 731 12.30 37.31 -3.31
C LYS A 731 11.12 37.02 -2.38
N HIS A 732 10.37 35.97 -2.69
CA HIS A 732 9.16 35.60 -1.96
C HIS A 732 9.36 34.41 -1.01
N CYS A 733 10.55 33.82 -0.99
CA CYS A 733 10.89 32.64 -0.21
C CYS A 733 11.63 33.01 1.08
N ASP A 734 11.41 32.23 2.12
CA ASP A 734 12.12 32.36 3.40
C ASP A 734 13.35 31.41 3.45
N VAL A 735 13.28 30.29 2.72
CA VAL A 735 14.37 29.32 2.60
C VAL A 735 14.63 28.99 1.12
N VAL A 736 15.91 28.89 0.74
CA VAL A 736 16.33 28.37 -0.57
C VAL A 736 17.33 27.23 -0.38
N ILE A 737 17.13 26.10 -1.07
CA ILE A 737 18.03 24.94 -1.03
C ILE A 737 18.54 24.68 -2.44
N CYS A 738 19.86 24.72 -2.64
CA CYS A 738 20.51 24.49 -3.93
C CYS A 738 21.20 23.13 -3.96
N THR A 739 20.92 22.33 -4.99
CA THR A 739 21.44 20.95 -5.13
C THR A 739 22.07 20.68 -6.50
N ALA A 740 22.29 21.72 -7.31
CA ALA A 740 22.76 21.57 -8.68
C ALA A 740 24.26 21.30 -8.71
N ALA A 741 24.65 20.05 -8.96
CA ALA A 741 26.03 19.62 -9.09
C ALA A 741 26.19 18.63 -10.24
N ILE A 742 27.31 18.72 -10.95
CA ILE A 742 27.73 17.76 -11.98
C ILE A 742 29.10 17.23 -11.56
N HIS A 743 29.23 15.92 -11.40
CA HIS A 743 30.46 15.31 -10.93
C HIS A 743 31.61 15.57 -11.93
N GLY A 744 32.78 15.96 -11.40
CA GLY A 744 33.97 16.29 -12.21
C GLY A 744 33.96 17.69 -12.84
N LYS A 745 32.92 18.50 -12.63
CA LYS A 745 32.87 19.91 -13.06
C LYS A 745 32.59 20.84 -11.88
N PRO A 746 33.02 22.12 -11.94
CA PRO A 746 32.59 23.13 -10.98
C PRO A 746 31.06 23.29 -10.96
N SER A 747 30.48 23.55 -9.79
CA SER A 747 29.04 23.79 -9.66
C SER A 747 28.60 25.12 -10.31
N PRO A 748 27.44 25.17 -10.98
CA PRO A 748 27.01 26.35 -11.72
C PRO A 748 26.61 27.51 -10.80
N LYS A 749 26.89 28.75 -11.25
CA LYS A 749 26.47 30.01 -10.62
C LYS A 749 25.00 30.32 -10.85
N LEU A 750 24.15 29.95 -9.89
CA LEU A 750 22.70 30.12 -9.98
C LEU A 750 22.20 31.36 -9.22
N ILE A 751 22.81 31.69 -8.07
CA ILE A 751 22.40 32.83 -7.22
C ILE A 751 23.57 33.79 -7.05
N SER A 752 23.44 35.01 -7.58
CA SER A 752 24.40 36.10 -7.36
C SER A 752 24.18 36.79 -6.03
N ARG A 753 25.16 37.58 -5.57
CA ARG A 753 25.02 38.41 -4.36
C ARG A 753 23.85 39.40 -4.46
N ASP A 754 23.62 39.99 -5.63
CA ASP A 754 22.51 40.92 -5.84
C ASP A 754 21.13 40.23 -5.80
N MET A 755 21.06 39.00 -6.31
CA MET A 755 19.86 38.16 -6.16
C MET A 755 19.59 37.85 -4.68
N LEU A 756 20.63 37.50 -3.93
CA LEU A 756 20.54 37.21 -2.49
C LEU A 756 20.00 38.42 -1.70
N ARG A 757 20.46 39.64 -2.00
CA ARG A 757 19.99 40.90 -1.37
C ARG A 757 18.50 41.18 -1.56
N SER A 758 17.88 40.60 -2.58
CA SER A 758 16.45 40.77 -2.84
C SER A 758 15.55 39.90 -1.95
N MET A 759 16.13 38.96 -1.20
CA MET A 759 15.43 38.16 -0.20
C MET A 759 15.14 38.97 1.06
N LYS A 760 14.20 38.48 1.87
CA LYS A 760 13.87 39.11 3.16
C LYS A 760 15.02 38.90 4.16
N PRO A 761 15.37 39.90 4.99
CA PRO A 761 16.27 39.71 6.12
C PRO A 761 15.78 38.57 7.03
N GLY A 762 16.71 37.75 7.52
CA GLY A 762 16.42 36.53 8.29
C GLY A 762 16.18 35.28 7.44
N SER A 763 16.11 35.39 6.11
CA SER A 763 16.02 34.22 5.23
C SER A 763 17.26 33.34 5.31
N VAL A 764 17.13 32.08 4.90
CA VAL A 764 18.22 31.09 4.93
C VAL A 764 18.44 30.49 3.55
N VAL A 765 19.69 30.36 3.14
CA VAL A 765 20.07 29.63 1.93
C VAL A 765 21.00 28.48 2.31
N VAL A 766 20.68 27.27 1.87
CA VAL A 766 21.52 26.09 2.06
C VAL A 766 22.04 25.63 0.71
N ASP A 767 23.35 25.64 0.55
CA ASP A 767 24.03 25.26 -0.67
C ASP A 767 24.70 23.89 -0.46
N LEU A 768 24.19 22.86 -1.12
CA LEU A 768 24.74 21.51 -1.06
C LEU A 768 25.85 21.28 -2.10
N ALA A 769 26.08 22.24 -3.00
CA ALA A 769 27.05 22.11 -4.09
C ALA A 769 28.39 22.82 -3.80
N THR A 770 28.64 23.20 -2.53
CA THR A 770 29.87 23.90 -2.12
C THR A 770 31.12 23.05 -2.23
N GLU A 771 31.00 21.73 -2.15
CA GLU A 771 32.11 20.79 -2.36
C GLU A 771 32.70 20.91 -3.77
N PHE A 772 31.88 21.31 -4.75
CA PHE A 772 32.26 21.49 -6.15
C PHE A 772 32.46 22.98 -6.52
N GLY A 773 32.53 23.88 -5.54
CA GLY A 773 32.78 25.31 -5.78
C GLY A 773 34.22 25.58 -6.25
N ASP A 774 34.39 26.56 -7.14
CA ASP A 774 35.72 27.02 -7.58
C ASP A 774 36.26 28.11 -6.63
N THR A 775 36.72 27.68 -5.46
CA THR A 775 37.21 28.58 -4.43
C THR A 775 38.43 29.40 -4.87
N ARG A 776 39.18 28.95 -5.89
CA ARG A 776 40.31 29.70 -6.47
C ARG A 776 39.84 30.92 -7.26
N ALA A 777 38.66 30.83 -7.87
CA ALA A 777 37.97 31.95 -8.51
C ALA A 777 37.07 32.74 -7.54
N GLY A 778 37.14 32.48 -6.22
CA GLY A 778 36.27 33.09 -5.22
C GLY A 778 34.82 32.59 -5.29
N TRP A 779 34.58 31.39 -5.83
CA TRP A 779 33.26 30.83 -6.10
C TRP A 779 32.87 29.73 -5.10
N GLY A 780 31.75 29.93 -4.41
CA GLY A 780 31.38 29.15 -3.22
C GLY A 780 30.50 27.91 -3.43
N GLY A 781 29.91 27.67 -4.61
CA GLY A 781 28.92 26.61 -4.81
C GLY A 781 27.88 26.95 -5.88
N ASN A 782 26.58 26.79 -5.61
CA ASN A 782 25.54 27.40 -6.43
C ASN A 782 25.29 28.88 -6.12
N VAL A 783 25.69 29.32 -4.91
CA VAL A 783 25.55 30.69 -4.42
C VAL A 783 26.92 31.35 -4.34
N GLU A 784 27.01 32.59 -4.82
CA GLU A 784 28.28 33.32 -4.96
C GLU A 784 29.08 33.47 -3.68
N VAL A 785 28.38 33.72 -2.58
CA VAL A 785 28.97 33.99 -1.28
C VAL A 785 28.99 32.76 -0.37
N SER A 786 28.68 31.57 -0.91
CA SER A 786 28.68 30.33 -0.13
C SER A 786 30.05 30.10 0.49
N PRO A 787 30.12 29.97 1.83
CA PRO A 787 31.38 29.69 2.49
C PRO A 787 31.71 28.20 2.36
N LYS A 788 32.98 27.82 2.49
CA LYS A 788 33.38 26.41 2.58
C LYS A 788 33.29 25.94 4.02
N ASP A 789 32.59 24.83 4.25
CA ASP A 789 32.43 24.14 5.54
C ASP A 789 31.98 25.01 6.73
N SER A 790 31.21 26.06 6.46
CA SER A 790 30.76 26.99 7.48
C SER A 790 29.46 27.69 7.09
N GLN A 791 29.10 28.75 7.82
CA GLN A 791 27.97 29.61 7.49
C GLN A 791 28.39 31.08 7.61
N VAL A 792 27.78 31.93 6.79
CA VAL A 792 28.04 33.37 6.76
C VAL A 792 26.72 34.12 6.69
N VAL A 793 26.65 35.30 7.32
CA VAL A 793 25.52 36.20 7.17
C VAL A 793 25.90 37.29 6.17
N VAL A 794 25.15 37.38 5.08
CA VAL A 794 25.38 38.37 4.02
C VAL A 794 24.10 39.16 3.84
N ASP A 795 24.18 40.48 4.07
CA ASP A 795 23.06 41.41 3.89
C ASP A 795 21.80 41.00 4.70
N GLY A 796 22.00 40.33 5.84
CA GLY A 796 20.93 39.83 6.72
C GLY A 796 20.39 38.44 6.36
N ILE A 797 20.92 37.78 5.32
CA ILE A 797 20.58 36.41 4.92
C ILE A 797 21.66 35.45 5.42
N THR A 798 21.25 34.33 6.03
CA THR A 798 22.19 33.28 6.45
C THR A 798 22.45 32.33 5.30
N VAL A 799 23.70 32.20 4.86
CA VAL A 799 24.13 31.27 3.81
C VAL A 799 24.94 30.15 4.46
N ILE A 800 24.44 28.91 4.33
CA ILE A 800 25.03 27.69 4.89
C ILE A 800 25.67 26.92 3.74
N GLY A 801 27.00 26.78 3.78
CA GLY A 801 27.78 26.05 2.78
C GLY A 801 28.61 24.98 3.47
N ARG A 802 28.04 23.80 3.72
CA ARG A 802 28.74 22.70 4.39
C ARG A 802 28.96 21.57 3.40
N THR A 803 30.22 21.18 3.20
CA THR A 803 30.49 19.95 2.44
C THR A 803 30.03 18.75 3.24
N ARG A 804 29.54 17.73 2.53
CA ARG A 804 29.09 16.48 3.13
C ARG A 804 28.18 16.67 4.35
N ILE A 805 27.14 17.49 4.21
CA ILE A 805 26.26 17.88 5.32
C ILE A 805 25.63 16.67 6.05
N GLU A 806 25.50 15.52 5.37
CA GLU A 806 25.04 14.25 5.93
C GLU A 806 25.91 13.75 7.09
N THR A 807 27.19 14.14 7.13
CA THR A 807 28.13 13.77 8.20
C THR A 807 27.77 14.37 9.56
N ARG A 808 26.86 15.36 9.60
CA ARG A 808 26.27 15.86 10.85
C ARG A 808 25.23 14.89 11.46
N MET A 809 24.96 13.79 10.79
CA MET A 809 24.18 12.65 11.30
C MET A 809 25.00 11.37 11.08
N PRO A 810 26.18 11.26 11.72
CA PRO A 810 27.17 10.25 11.36
C PRO A 810 26.69 8.82 11.67
N VAL A 811 25.85 8.64 12.68
CA VAL A 811 25.14 7.37 12.98
C VAL A 811 24.30 6.95 11.77
N GLN A 812 23.31 7.77 11.38
CA GLN A 812 22.38 7.44 10.30
C GLN A 812 23.09 7.25 8.95
N ALA A 813 24.10 8.08 8.69
CA ALA A 813 24.90 7.99 7.48
C ALA A 813 25.72 6.68 7.44
N SER A 814 26.35 6.29 8.55
CA SER A 814 27.05 5.02 8.68
C SER A 814 26.11 3.83 8.51
N GLU A 815 24.89 3.89 9.06
CA GLU A 815 23.89 2.81 8.94
C GLU A 815 23.40 2.60 7.51
N LEU A 816 23.10 3.69 6.78
CA LEU A 816 22.69 3.60 5.38
C LEU A 816 23.85 3.05 4.53
N PHE A 817 25.06 3.56 4.75
CA PHE A 817 26.26 3.04 4.11
C PHE A 817 26.44 1.54 4.40
N SER A 818 26.30 1.13 5.66
CA SER A 818 26.37 -0.27 6.10
C SER A 818 25.36 -1.15 5.37
N MET A 819 24.13 -0.66 5.21
CA MET A 819 23.07 -1.39 4.52
C MET A 819 23.43 -1.65 3.05
N ASN A 820 23.96 -0.64 2.36
CA ASN A 820 24.44 -0.79 0.98
C ASN A 820 25.64 -1.77 0.90
N ILE A 821 26.60 -1.68 1.82
CA ILE A 821 27.76 -2.58 1.86
C ILE A 821 27.35 -4.02 2.16
N CYS A 822 26.44 -4.26 3.12
CA CYS A 822 25.93 -5.60 3.39
C CYS A 822 25.21 -6.19 2.17
N ASN A 823 24.40 -5.39 1.47
CA ASN A 823 23.75 -5.83 0.23
C ASN A 823 24.79 -6.18 -0.86
N LEU A 824 25.88 -5.42 -0.96
CA LEU A 824 26.97 -5.70 -1.89
C LEU A 824 27.70 -6.99 -1.52
N LEU A 825 28.03 -7.19 -0.24
CA LEU A 825 28.68 -8.41 0.24
C LEU A 825 27.79 -9.66 0.04
N GLU A 826 26.48 -9.49 0.07
CA GLU A 826 25.50 -10.55 -0.22
C GLU A 826 25.48 -10.89 -1.71
N ASP A 827 25.48 -9.87 -2.58
CA ASP A 827 25.59 -10.06 -4.03
C ASP A 827 26.96 -10.67 -4.43
N LEU A 828 28.01 -10.45 -3.61
CA LEU A 828 29.31 -11.11 -3.76
C LEU A 828 29.35 -12.55 -3.21
N GLY A 829 28.24 -13.09 -2.68
CA GLY A 829 28.12 -14.49 -2.24
C GLY A 829 28.35 -14.74 -0.74
N GLY A 830 28.47 -13.68 0.07
CA GLY A 830 28.76 -13.77 1.50
C GLY A 830 30.08 -14.45 1.80
N GLY A 831 30.37 -14.75 3.07
CA GLY A 831 31.60 -15.42 3.50
C GLY A 831 31.68 -16.88 3.06
N SER A 832 30.54 -17.51 2.73
CA SER A 832 30.52 -18.92 2.33
C SER A 832 30.97 -19.17 0.89
N ASN A 833 30.58 -18.29 -0.04
CA ASN A 833 30.79 -18.44 -1.48
C ASN A 833 31.32 -17.13 -2.11
N PHE A 834 32.13 -16.39 -1.36
CA PHE A 834 32.61 -15.08 -1.78
C PHE A 834 33.33 -15.13 -3.13
N ARG A 835 32.87 -14.34 -4.11
CA ARG A 835 33.50 -14.23 -5.42
C ARG A 835 33.21 -12.88 -6.07
N VAL A 836 34.28 -12.21 -6.51
CA VAL A 836 34.17 -11.06 -7.42
C VAL A 836 33.95 -11.59 -8.84
N ASN A 837 32.68 -11.71 -9.23
CA ASN A 837 32.30 -12.22 -10.54
C ASN A 837 32.28 -11.10 -11.60
N MET A 838 33.31 -11.05 -12.44
CA MET A 838 33.42 -10.06 -13.53
C MET A 838 32.40 -10.27 -14.66
N ASP A 839 31.70 -11.41 -14.69
CA ASP A 839 30.60 -11.67 -15.63
C ASP A 839 29.30 -10.98 -15.20
N ASP A 840 29.16 -10.62 -13.92
CA ASP A 840 28.02 -9.83 -13.44
C ASP A 840 28.25 -8.36 -13.79
N GLU A 841 27.37 -7.78 -14.61
CA GLU A 841 27.50 -6.41 -15.09
C GLU A 841 27.50 -5.36 -13.96
N VAL A 842 26.77 -5.61 -12.88
CA VAL A 842 26.74 -4.70 -11.73
C VAL A 842 28.09 -4.73 -11.02
N ILE A 843 28.58 -5.93 -10.68
CA ILE A 843 29.87 -6.12 -10.02
C ILE A 843 31.01 -5.59 -10.90
N ARG A 844 31.00 -5.90 -12.20
CA ARG A 844 31.98 -5.38 -13.16
C ARG A 844 32.01 -3.85 -13.19
N GLY A 845 30.85 -3.18 -13.09
CA GLY A 845 30.78 -1.72 -13.03
C GLY A 845 31.38 -1.12 -11.75
N LEU A 846 31.30 -1.84 -10.63
CA LEU A 846 31.92 -1.45 -9.36
C LEU A 846 33.44 -1.65 -9.36
N VAL A 847 33.96 -2.66 -10.07
CA VAL A 847 35.37 -3.04 -9.99
C VAL A 847 36.25 -2.04 -10.75
N ALA A 848 37.05 -1.28 -10.01
CA ALA A 848 38.00 -0.34 -10.58
C ALA A 848 39.38 -0.99 -10.82
N VAL A 849 39.79 -1.89 -9.93
CA VAL A 849 41.03 -2.66 -10.05
C VAL A 849 40.70 -4.13 -9.84
N TYR A 850 41.16 -5.00 -10.73
CA TYR A 850 40.94 -6.45 -10.65
C TYR A 850 42.27 -7.19 -10.75
N GLN A 851 42.62 -7.97 -9.72
CA GLN A 851 43.82 -8.83 -9.70
C GLN A 851 45.09 -8.14 -10.21
N GLY A 852 45.32 -6.91 -9.74
CA GLY A 852 46.51 -6.12 -10.08
C GLY A 852 46.48 -5.39 -11.42
N ARG A 853 45.31 -5.28 -12.06
CA ARG A 853 45.11 -4.47 -13.27
C ARG A 853 44.06 -3.40 -13.03
N ASN A 854 44.37 -2.16 -13.41
CA ASN A 854 43.36 -1.12 -13.51
C ASN A 854 42.42 -1.48 -14.68
N VAL A 855 41.15 -1.73 -14.36
CA VAL A 855 40.11 -2.15 -15.32
C VAL A 855 39.00 -1.11 -15.42
N TRP A 856 39.06 -0.04 -14.63
CA TRP A 856 38.07 1.02 -14.68
C TRP A 856 38.10 1.70 -16.06
N GLN A 857 36.92 1.91 -16.62
CA GLN A 857 36.73 2.71 -17.81
C GLN A 857 35.63 3.72 -17.53
N PRO A 858 35.75 4.96 -18.04
CA PRO A 858 34.66 5.92 -17.97
C PRO A 858 33.43 5.29 -18.62
N SER A 859 32.32 5.25 -17.87
CA SER A 859 31.08 4.74 -18.43
C SER A 859 30.71 5.55 -19.68
N PRO A 860 30.43 4.91 -20.83
CA PRO A 860 29.89 5.62 -21.98
C PRO A 860 28.57 6.29 -21.56
N PRO A 861 28.23 7.49 -22.07
CA PRO A 861 26.97 8.13 -21.75
C PRO A 861 25.84 7.20 -22.17
N THR A 862 25.21 6.55 -21.21
CA THR A 862 24.15 5.59 -21.47
C THR A 862 22.99 6.35 -22.11
N PRO A 863 22.55 6.01 -23.33
CA PRO A 863 21.28 6.50 -23.83
C PRO A 863 20.22 6.09 -22.82
N VAL A 864 19.44 7.04 -22.32
CA VAL A 864 18.20 6.67 -21.62
C VAL A 864 17.43 5.86 -22.66
N SER A 865 17.08 4.62 -22.32
CA SER A 865 16.16 3.84 -23.14
C SER A 865 14.97 4.75 -23.48
N ARG A 866 14.84 5.06 -24.77
CA ARG A 866 13.68 5.73 -25.33
C ARG A 866 12.47 4.93 -24.91
N THR A 867 11.68 5.47 -23.99
CA THR A 867 10.47 4.77 -23.55
C THR A 867 10.86 3.48 -22.81
N PRO A 868 10.06 2.94 -21.87
CA PRO A 868 10.15 1.52 -21.64
C PRO A 868 9.98 0.85 -23.01
N PRO A 869 10.81 -0.11 -23.45
CA PRO A 869 10.34 -1.05 -24.43
C PRO A 869 9.02 -1.56 -23.87
N ARG A 870 7.96 -1.53 -24.70
CA ARG A 870 6.71 -2.24 -24.42
C ARG A 870 7.10 -3.53 -23.71
N MET A 871 6.78 -3.64 -22.41
CA MET A 871 7.21 -4.81 -21.64
C MET A 871 6.70 -6.02 -22.41
N ALA A 872 7.63 -6.78 -22.99
CA ALA A 872 7.34 -8.17 -23.24
C ALA A 872 7.04 -8.76 -21.87
N MET A 873 5.87 -9.37 -21.75
CA MET A 873 5.46 -10.06 -20.54
C MET A 873 6.61 -10.97 -20.08
N PRO A 874 6.92 -11.02 -18.76
CA PRO A 874 7.87 -12.01 -18.27
C PRO A 874 7.37 -13.41 -18.67
N PRO A 875 8.24 -14.31 -19.15
CA PRO A 875 7.87 -15.72 -19.16
C PRO A 875 7.59 -16.14 -17.70
N PRO A 876 6.56 -16.96 -17.45
CA PRO A 876 6.17 -17.34 -16.11
C PRO A 876 7.34 -17.98 -15.37
N ALA A 877 7.59 -17.54 -14.13
CA ALA A 877 8.45 -18.26 -13.21
C ALA A 877 7.87 -19.67 -12.97
N PRO A 878 8.72 -20.71 -12.79
CA PRO A 878 8.27 -22.10 -12.78
C PRO A 878 7.25 -22.31 -11.68
N SER A 879 6.06 -22.74 -12.12
CA SER A 879 4.98 -23.24 -11.30
C SER A 879 5.50 -24.10 -10.17
N ALA A 880 4.96 -23.86 -8.97
CA ALA A 880 4.87 -24.86 -7.92
C ALA A 880 4.42 -26.20 -8.53
N ALA A 881 4.86 -27.30 -7.91
CA ALA A 881 4.61 -28.67 -8.36
C ALA A 881 3.15 -28.87 -8.83
N PRO A 882 2.94 -29.67 -9.90
CA PRO A 882 1.74 -29.60 -10.71
C PRO A 882 0.49 -30.02 -9.93
N GLU A 883 -0.46 -29.10 -9.79
CA GLU A 883 -1.86 -29.45 -9.63
C GLU A 883 -2.36 -30.13 -10.90
N LYS A 884 -3.22 -31.15 -10.70
CA LYS A 884 -3.64 -32.12 -11.70
C LYS A 884 -4.17 -31.46 -12.97
N ALA A 885 -3.61 -31.87 -14.11
CA ALA A 885 -3.92 -31.36 -15.44
C ALA A 885 -5.42 -31.38 -15.77
N GLY A 886 -6.02 -30.20 -15.92
CA GLY A 886 -7.27 -30.03 -16.67
C GLY A 886 -7.02 -30.36 -18.15
N GLY A 887 -7.92 -31.14 -18.75
CA GLY A 887 -7.75 -31.71 -20.09
C GLY A 887 -7.50 -30.68 -21.20
N ALA A 888 -6.92 -31.12 -22.32
CA ALA A 888 -6.44 -30.30 -23.45
C ALA A 888 -7.42 -29.22 -23.97
N PHE A 889 -8.73 -29.42 -23.77
CA PHE A 889 -9.77 -28.45 -24.11
C PHE A 889 -9.76 -27.21 -23.20
N ALA A 890 -9.51 -27.38 -21.89
CA ALA A 890 -9.42 -26.28 -20.94
C ALA A 890 -8.15 -25.43 -21.18
N GLN A 891 -7.04 -26.07 -21.55
CA GLN A 891 -5.82 -25.37 -21.96
C GLN A 891 -5.97 -24.60 -23.28
N ALA A 892 -6.76 -25.12 -24.23
CA ALA A 892 -7.06 -24.41 -25.48
C ALA A 892 -7.93 -23.16 -25.24
N LEU A 893 -8.94 -23.27 -24.37
CA LEU A 893 -9.81 -22.16 -23.99
C LEU A 893 -9.10 -21.05 -23.19
N ALA A 894 -8.07 -21.42 -22.41
CA ALA A 894 -7.27 -20.48 -21.64
C ALA A 894 -6.10 -19.85 -22.43
N SER A 895 -5.96 -20.17 -23.73
CA SER A 895 -4.83 -19.69 -24.53
C SER A 895 -5.00 -18.24 -24.99
N ASP A 896 -3.89 -17.49 -25.02
CA ASP A 896 -3.84 -16.13 -25.56
C ASP A 896 -4.33 -16.06 -27.02
N ALA A 897 -4.15 -17.15 -27.77
CA ALA A 897 -4.65 -17.28 -29.14
C ALA A 897 -6.19 -17.37 -29.19
N PHE A 898 -6.81 -18.10 -28.26
CA PHE A 898 -8.27 -18.14 -28.13
C PHE A 898 -8.81 -16.80 -27.65
N PHE A 899 -8.14 -16.13 -26.71
CA PHE A 899 -8.51 -14.78 -26.27
C PHE A 899 -8.41 -13.74 -27.39
N ALA A 900 -7.31 -13.76 -28.16
CA ALA A 900 -7.14 -12.89 -29.32
C ALA A 900 -8.18 -13.18 -30.41
N MET A 901 -8.50 -14.45 -30.65
CA MET A 901 -9.57 -14.86 -31.55
C MET A 901 -10.94 -14.34 -31.07
N CYS A 902 -11.25 -14.46 -29.78
CA CYS A 902 -12.45 -13.90 -29.18
C CYS A 902 -12.51 -12.37 -29.33
N LEU A 903 -11.39 -11.67 -29.22
CA LEU A 903 -11.28 -10.22 -29.43
C LEU A 903 -11.53 -9.82 -30.89
N VAL A 904 -10.98 -10.59 -31.84
CA VAL A 904 -11.21 -10.38 -33.27
C VAL A 904 -12.65 -10.71 -33.65
N VAL A 905 -13.22 -11.79 -33.10
CA VAL A 905 -14.63 -12.15 -33.28
C VAL A 905 -15.52 -11.10 -32.66
N ALA A 906 -15.22 -10.60 -31.46
CA ALA A 906 -15.96 -9.52 -30.82
C ALA A 906 -15.89 -8.22 -31.61
N ALA A 907 -14.71 -7.84 -32.12
CA ALA A 907 -14.55 -6.66 -32.97
C ALA A 907 -15.28 -6.80 -34.31
N ALA A 908 -15.26 -8.00 -34.90
CA ALA A 908 -16.02 -8.32 -36.11
C ALA A 908 -17.53 -8.28 -35.85
N VAL A 909 -18.00 -8.82 -34.73
CA VAL A 909 -19.41 -8.80 -34.30
C VAL A 909 -19.85 -7.37 -34.02
N VAL A 910 -19.05 -6.55 -33.33
CA VAL A 910 -19.32 -5.12 -33.09
C VAL A 910 -19.32 -4.33 -34.40
N GLY A 911 -18.38 -4.60 -35.31
CA GLY A 911 -18.34 -4.01 -36.64
C GLY A 911 -19.56 -4.39 -37.49
N LEU A 912 -19.98 -5.65 -37.43
CA LEU A 912 -21.17 -6.14 -38.13
C LEU A 912 -22.46 -5.56 -37.52
N LEU A 913 -22.54 -5.48 -36.19
CA LEU A 913 -23.64 -4.80 -35.47
C LEU A 913 -23.69 -3.32 -35.82
N GLY A 914 -22.56 -2.65 -36.04
CA GLY A 914 -22.49 -1.27 -36.52
C GLY A 914 -22.97 -1.06 -37.96
N ILE A 915 -23.00 -2.12 -38.77
CA ILE A 915 -23.52 -2.10 -40.14
C ILE A 915 -25.01 -2.46 -40.19
N VAL A 916 -25.46 -3.34 -39.28
CA VAL A 916 -26.82 -3.90 -39.27
C VAL A 916 -27.79 -3.10 -38.38
N LEU A 917 -27.31 -2.49 -37.30
CA LEU A 917 -28.15 -1.77 -36.33
C LEU A 917 -28.26 -0.28 -36.66
N ASP A 918 -29.45 0.27 -36.48
CA ASP A 918 -29.65 1.71 -36.64
C ASP A 918 -28.89 2.51 -35.56
N PRO A 919 -28.49 3.77 -35.82
CA PRO A 919 -27.71 4.59 -34.88
C PRO A 919 -28.32 4.72 -33.48
N MET A 920 -29.65 4.63 -33.37
CA MET A 920 -30.36 4.65 -32.10
C MET A 920 -30.18 3.33 -31.33
N GLU A 921 -30.20 2.19 -32.02
CA GLU A 921 -30.01 0.86 -31.43
C GLU A 921 -28.57 0.65 -30.98
N LEU A 922 -27.62 1.18 -31.74
CA LEU A 922 -26.20 1.22 -31.35
C LEU A 922 -26.00 2.01 -30.05
N LYS A 923 -26.69 3.14 -29.90
CA LYS A 923 -26.66 3.97 -28.69
C LYS A 923 -27.20 3.22 -27.48
N HIS A 924 -28.30 2.48 -27.61
CA HIS A 924 -28.87 1.67 -26.53
C HIS A 924 -27.99 0.48 -26.17
N LEU A 925 -27.42 -0.22 -27.15
CA LEU A 925 -26.47 -1.31 -26.90
C LEU A 925 -25.22 -0.82 -26.16
N THR A 926 -24.75 0.38 -26.51
CA THR A 926 -23.61 1.01 -25.84
C THR A 926 -23.96 1.44 -24.41
N LEU A 927 -25.16 1.99 -24.19
CA LEU A 927 -25.69 2.31 -22.85
C LEU A 927 -25.85 1.05 -21.98
N LEU A 928 -26.35 -0.04 -22.55
CA LEU A 928 -26.45 -1.34 -21.89
C LEU A 928 -25.05 -1.85 -21.51
N ALA A 929 -24.11 -1.89 -22.45
CA ALA A 929 -22.72 -2.32 -22.18
C ALA A 929 -22.04 -1.46 -21.10
N LEU A 930 -22.25 -0.15 -21.12
CA LEU A 930 -21.74 0.77 -20.09
C LEU A 930 -22.41 0.52 -18.74
N SER A 931 -23.73 0.28 -18.69
CA SER A 931 -24.43 -0.05 -17.46
C SER A 931 -23.97 -1.39 -16.86
N LEU A 932 -23.66 -2.38 -17.70
CA LEU A 932 -23.08 -3.66 -17.28
C LEU A 932 -21.69 -3.48 -16.67
N ILE A 933 -20.84 -2.64 -17.28
CA ILE A 933 -19.51 -2.34 -16.77
C ILE A 933 -19.60 -1.57 -15.46
N VAL A 934 -20.35 -0.45 -15.43
CA VAL A 934 -20.53 0.35 -14.21
C VAL A 934 -21.08 -0.51 -13.08
N GLY A 935 -22.02 -1.38 -13.40
CA GLY A 935 -22.65 -2.26 -12.43
C GLY A 935 -21.78 -3.36 -11.86
N TYR A 936 -20.84 -3.87 -12.64
CA TYR A 936 -19.93 -4.92 -12.21
C TYR A 936 -18.87 -4.37 -11.23
N TYR A 937 -18.55 -3.08 -11.35
CA TYR A 937 -17.55 -2.38 -10.54
C TYR A 937 -18.15 -1.53 -9.40
N TRP A 938 -19.47 -1.51 -9.25
CA TRP A 938 -20.21 -0.91 -8.13
C TRP A 938 -20.74 -2.00 -7.20
#